data_AF-A0A7V3AF64-F1
#
_entry.id   AF-A0A7V3AF64-F1
#
_cell.length_a   1.000
_cell.length_b   1.000
_cell.length_c   1.000
_cell.angle_alpha   90.00
_cell.angle_beta   90.00
_cell.angle_gamma   90.00
#
_symmetry.space_group_name_H-M   'P 1'
#
loop_
_entity.id
_entity.type
_entity.pdbx_description
1 polymer ?
#
loop_
_entity_poly.entity_id
_entity_poly.type
_entity_poly.pdbx_seq_one_letter_code
_entity_poly.pdbx_strand_id
1 'polypeptide(L)'
;MKRFLPVLFCSLAAAAAALHGADARAERTPDDPSRIRMTNGLLDLVVNLAVGAHVTSFKYAGFQNEDVVYGHERDNGGLFKDLWTDQGWPGELDRRLYEAEIVKAGPEEAVVRTWTVSTGQYKNQKYENVAGLRLEKTFTLKRNRRDLQVRIAILNQDTAGRRPQYWIQNALDFDGARKNNAYWRPTRFAVDWIDLAWMERNKTSEYGQWYTAHLRAGWNGVTHRALQRGLIFLMDYNALEKVYNNPPANTLEWMYDPVAIPAGKSWETEVRVVPTEGFSAYTHGDADAIGHFRAESTPGGLRVEHTLAASGEPLKDVRIETEARGIRAPWSVKAEPKTAPALAYEPLRFAAILRGGGAMPCVVRVTVRGQAADGRTVETIYEDYVGGEAGKNQDLVTLEPLHEFKPPEKVRTYIKPDRIELKRHDKPRLLFVRGLWAEFHGIDEALKQCGEVDVKTAWMKQSSFGEFIGGFPASYDELLDYDAIVLGNVGGSMIGDLGQEMLADFLKAGGGLLMLSGDRTFGQARFGNARFLEQLPVAFDEYGDYGRLPAPSRLTAAPNHPLLADLKFGGSEAVLYAHRLKATGGGQVVLSLENGEPAFVVSATGRPRVAVVAALPFGEAPAGRTLYFQDAVWQQFMARTLQWLIKQ
;
A
#
# COMPACT_ATOMS: atom_id res chain seq x y z
N MET A 1 -13.48 37.69 63.84
CA MET A 1 -13.59 36.23 63.63
C MET A 1 -13.81 35.95 62.14
N LYS A 2 -12.75 35.63 61.39
CA LYS A 2 -12.82 35.10 60.02
C LYS A 2 -12.08 33.77 60.05
N ARG A 3 -12.79 32.65 59.82
CA ARG A 3 -12.20 31.30 59.77
C ARG A 3 -11.66 31.04 58.37
N PHE A 4 -10.36 30.81 58.27
CA PHE A 4 -9.68 30.22 57.12
C PHE A 4 -9.96 28.70 57.10
N LEU A 5 -10.39 28.16 55.98
CA LEU A 5 -10.32 26.72 55.67
C LEU A 5 -8.99 26.45 54.97
N PRO A 6 -8.21 25.42 55.35
CA PRO A 6 -7.05 25.01 54.60
C PRO A 6 -7.47 24.13 53.42
N VAL A 7 -6.97 24.46 52.23
CA VAL A 7 -7.06 23.63 51.02
C VAL A 7 -6.09 22.46 51.20
N LEU A 8 -6.63 21.25 51.22
CA LEU A 8 -5.87 20.00 51.25
C LEU A 8 -5.28 19.74 49.85
N PHE A 9 -4.06 20.22 49.60
CA PHE A 9 -3.21 19.71 48.52
C PHE A 9 -2.47 18.48 49.05
N CYS A 10 -3.11 17.31 49.00
CA CYS A 10 -2.45 16.03 49.24
C CYS A 10 -2.88 14.99 48.19
N SER A 11 -1.85 14.55 47.45
CA SER A 11 -1.71 13.27 46.75
C SER A 11 -2.69 12.90 45.62
N LEU A 12 -2.57 13.56 44.46
CA LEU A 12 -2.88 12.94 43.16
C LEU A 12 -1.68 12.13 42.61
N ALA A 13 -0.45 12.47 43.01
CA ALA A 13 0.77 11.78 42.57
C ALA A 13 0.90 10.33 43.10
N ALA A 14 0.30 10.00 44.25
CA ALA A 14 0.37 8.65 44.82
C ALA A 14 -0.60 7.67 44.16
N ALA A 15 -1.72 8.15 43.59
CA ALA A 15 -2.68 7.30 42.87
C ALA A 15 -2.17 6.93 41.46
N ALA A 16 -1.42 7.81 40.79
CA ALA A 16 -0.81 7.54 39.49
C ALA A 16 0.34 6.51 39.56
N ALA A 17 1.06 6.45 40.68
CA ALA A 17 2.12 5.46 40.91
C ALA A 17 1.57 4.04 41.18
N ALA A 18 0.32 3.90 41.63
CA ALA A 18 -0.30 2.60 41.91
C ALA A 18 -0.87 1.90 40.65
N LEU A 19 -1.11 2.64 39.55
CA LEU A 19 -1.55 2.10 38.26
C LEU A 19 -0.39 1.52 37.42
N HIS A 20 0.84 2.00 37.65
CA HIS A 20 2.06 1.53 37.02
C HIS A 20 2.63 0.34 37.79
N GLY A 21 2.04 -0.84 37.60
CA GLY A 21 2.59 -2.04 38.22
C GLY A 21 1.77 -3.32 38.09
N ALA A 22 0.51 -3.24 37.66
CA ALA A 22 -0.33 -4.43 37.53
C ALA A 22 0.18 -5.38 36.44
N ASP A 23 0.13 -6.67 36.76
CA ASP A 23 0.50 -7.77 35.89
C ASP A 23 -0.28 -7.74 34.57
N ALA A 24 0.38 -8.07 33.47
CA ALA A 24 -0.34 -8.46 32.28
C ALA A 24 -1.04 -9.81 32.49
N ARG A 25 -2.31 -9.93 32.10
CA ARG A 25 -3.12 -11.14 32.27
C ARG A 25 -3.97 -11.41 31.04
N ALA A 26 -4.26 -12.67 30.80
CA ALA A 26 -5.25 -13.13 29.82
C ALA A 26 -6.01 -14.33 30.40
N GLU A 27 -7.33 -14.31 30.28
CA GLU A 27 -8.21 -15.37 30.76
C GLU A 27 -9.47 -15.48 29.90
N ARG A 28 -10.02 -16.69 29.77
CA ARG A 28 -11.36 -16.87 29.21
C ARG A 28 -12.39 -16.37 30.23
N THR A 29 -13.43 -15.67 29.78
CA THR A 29 -14.45 -15.23 30.73
C THR A 29 -15.26 -16.44 31.23
N PRO A 30 -15.58 -16.54 32.53
CA PRO A 30 -16.25 -17.73 33.08
C PRO A 30 -17.66 -17.95 32.54
N ASP A 31 -18.33 -16.86 32.19
CA ASP A 31 -19.71 -16.81 31.68
C ASP A 31 -19.81 -17.09 30.17
N ASP A 32 -18.73 -16.81 29.42
CA ASP A 32 -18.69 -16.99 27.98
C ASP A 32 -17.26 -17.39 27.53
N PRO A 33 -16.99 -18.70 27.35
CA PRO A 33 -15.67 -19.16 26.97
C PRO A 33 -15.25 -18.71 25.56
N SER A 34 -16.16 -18.18 24.74
CA SER A 34 -15.82 -17.57 23.45
C SER A 34 -15.15 -16.19 23.61
N ARG A 35 -15.14 -15.63 24.81
CA ARG A 35 -14.53 -14.34 25.13
C ARG A 35 -13.24 -14.52 25.91
N ILE A 36 -12.18 -13.86 25.47
CA ILE A 36 -10.89 -13.80 26.16
C ILE A 36 -10.65 -12.36 26.58
N ARG A 37 -10.60 -12.14 27.90
CA ARG A 37 -10.26 -10.84 28.47
C ARG A 37 -8.74 -10.75 28.60
N MET A 38 -8.17 -9.64 28.18
CA MET A 38 -6.76 -9.32 28.37
C MET A 38 -6.64 -7.99 29.11
N THR A 39 -5.77 -7.93 30.12
CA THR A 39 -5.56 -6.73 30.94
C THR A 39 -4.10 -6.47 31.21
N ASN A 40 -3.70 -5.21 31.36
CA ASN A 40 -2.50 -4.80 32.09
C ASN A 40 -2.85 -3.59 32.98
N GLY A 41 -1.87 -2.89 33.55
CA GLY A 41 -2.13 -1.70 34.39
C GLY A 41 -2.81 -0.50 33.68
N LEU A 42 -2.86 -0.50 32.34
CA LEU A 42 -3.35 0.62 31.54
C LEU A 42 -4.51 0.25 30.60
N LEU A 43 -4.59 -1.00 30.15
CA LEU A 43 -5.53 -1.50 29.16
C LEU A 43 -6.37 -2.66 29.72
N ASP A 44 -7.64 -2.69 29.32
CA ASP A 44 -8.57 -3.80 29.55
C ASP A 44 -9.39 -4.01 28.26
N LEU A 45 -9.28 -5.19 27.66
CA LEU A 45 -9.91 -5.49 26.39
C LEU A 45 -10.47 -6.91 26.33
N VAL A 46 -11.40 -7.12 25.41
CA VAL A 46 -12.03 -8.44 25.21
C VAL A 46 -12.01 -8.84 23.74
N VAL A 47 -11.34 -9.97 23.45
CA VAL A 47 -11.36 -10.62 22.14
C VAL A 47 -12.52 -11.62 22.11
N ASN A 48 -13.43 -11.51 21.13
CA ASN A 48 -14.60 -12.38 21.00
C ASN A 48 -14.48 -13.32 19.80
N LEU A 49 -14.27 -14.60 20.08
CA LEU A 49 -14.05 -15.67 19.10
C LEU A 49 -15.31 -16.06 18.31
N ALA A 50 -16.49 -15.72 18.82
CA ALA A 50 -17.76 -16.03 18.15
C ALA A 50 -18.09 -15.06 17.00
N VAL A 51 -17.36 -13.95 16.90
CA VAL A 51 -17.59 -12.87 15.93
C VAL A 51 -16.26 -12.43 15.30
N GLY A 52 -15.54 -13.34 14.63
CA GLY A 52 -14.35 -12.96 13.86
C GLY A 52 -13.09 -12.67 14.69
N ALA A 53 -13.06 -13.05 15.98
CA ALA A 53 -12.02 -12.65 16.92
C ALA A 53 -11.80 -11.12 16.96
N HIS A 54 -12.89 -10.35 16.89
CA HIS A 54 -12.86 -8.90 17.04
C HIS A 54 -12.51 -8.52 18.49
N VAL A 55 -11.86 -7.37 18.67
CA VAL A 55 -11.80 -6.72 19.98
C VAL A 55 -13.13 -6.00 20.18
N THR A 56 -13.98 -6.56 21.05
CA THR A 56 -15.37 -6.12 21.29
C THR A 56 -15.53 -5.18 22.48
N SER A 57 -14.45 -4.99 23.25
CA SER A 57 -14.32 -4.01 24.32
C SER A 57 -12.86 -3.56 24.34
N PHE A 58 -12.62 -2.26 24.40
CA PHE A 58 -11.29 -1.69 24.54
C PHE A 58 -11.36 -0.49 25.49
N LYS A 59 -10.75 -0.65 26.66
CA LYS A 59 -10.74 0.36 27.72
C LYS A 59 -9.29 0.73 28.02
N TYR A 60 -9.12 2.01 28.30
CA TYR A 60 -7.83 2.57 28.67
C TYR A 60 -7.99 3.41 29.95
N ALA A 61 -7.05 3.26 30.89
CA ALA A 61 -7.10 3.91 32.19
C ALA A 61 -7.15 5.45 32.08
N GLY A 62 -6.42 6.03 31.12
CA GLY A 62 -6.46 7.46 30.83
C GLY A 62 -7.80 7.96 30.26
N PHE A 63 -8.65 7.05 29.79
CA PHE A 63 -10.03 7.35 29.40
C PHE A 63 -11.03 7.01 30.50
N GLN A 64 -10.58 6.98 31.76
CA GLN A 64 -11.42 6.64 32.91
C GLN A 64 -12.04 5.23 32.80
N ASN A 65 -11.42 4.34 32.02
CA ASN A 65 -11.91 3.00 31.70
C ASN A 65 -13.28 2.97 31.00
N GLU A 66 -13.66 4.06 30.34
CA GLU A 66 -14.77 4.05 29.39
C GLU A 66 -14.40 3.19 28.18
N ASP A 67 -15.37 2.42 27.69
CA ASP A 67 -15.19 1.60 26.50
C ASP A 67 -15.23 2.49 25.26
N VAL A 68 -14.23 2.37 24.39
CA VAL A 68 -14.19 3.13 23.14
C VAL A 68 -14.68 2.32 21.95
N VAL A 69 -15.12 1.07 22.18
CA VAL A 69 -15.76 0.22 21.18
C VAL A 69 -17.26 0.20 21.46
N TYR A 70 -18.07 0.54 20.46
CA TYR A 70 -19.53 0.48 20.60
C TYR A 70 -20.06 -0.94 20.33
N GLY A 71 -21.27 -1.22 20.82
CA GLY A 71 -21.84 -2.57 20.89
C GLY A 71 -21.87 -3.33 19.55
N HIS A 72 -20.93 -4.27 19.40
CA HIS A 72 -20.80 -5.17 18.25
C HIS A 72 -22.06 -6.00 17.93
N GLU A 73 -22.95 -6.18 18.91
CA GLU A 73 -24.21 -6.93 18.76
C GLU A 73 -25.30 -6.15 18.01
N ARG A 74 -25.24 -4.81 17.98
CA ARG A 74 -26.31 -3.96 17.41
C ARG A 74 -25.88 -3.19 16.19
N ASP A 75 -24.64 -2.73 16.18
CA ASP A 75 -24.04 -1.94 15.12
C ASP A 75 -22.67 -2.57 14.79
N ASN A 76 -22.13 -2.32 13.59
CA ASN A 76 -20.88 -2.87 13.01
C ASN A 76 -19.57 -2.63 13.82
N GLY A 77 -19.61 -2.73 15.14
CA GLY A 77 -18.59 -2.34 16.12
C GLY A 77 -17.50 -3.38 16.31
N GLY A 78 -16.37 -2.94 16.85
CA GLY A 78 -15.21 -3.79 17.13
C GLY A 78 -13.94 -3.27 16.47
N LEU A 79 -12.79 -3.62 17.04
CA LEU A 79 -11.49 -3.42 16.39
C LEU A 79 -11.01 -4.73 15.78
N PHE A 80 -10.14 -4.64 14.76
CA PHE A 80 -9.54 -5.78 14.07
C PHE A 80 -10.57 -6.75 13.46
N LYS A 81 -11.55 -6.20 12.75
CA LYS A 81 -12.44 -6.97 11.91
C LYS A 81 -11.69 -7.40 10.66
N ASP A 82 -11.73 -8.70 10.37
CA ASP A 82 -10.99 -9.29 9.27
C ASP A 82 -11.83 -9.32 7.99
N LEU A 83 -11.27 -8.90 6.87
CA LEU A 83 -11.90 -8.98 5.56
C LEU A 83 -10.89 -9.42 4.49
N TRP A 84 -11.40 -10.09 3.47
CA TRP A 84 -10.71 -10.28 2.21
C TRP A 84 -11.21 -9.23 1.21
N THR A 85 -10.31 -8.44 0.62
CA THR A 85 -10.73 -7.38 -0.33
C THR A 85 -11.54 -7.94 -1.50
N ASP A 86 -11.17 -9.13 -2.00
CA ASP A 86 -11.86 -9.82 -3.10
C ASP A 86 -13.33 -10.14 -2.79
N GLN A 87 -13.67 -10.36 -1.52
CA GLN A 87 -15.04 -10.67 -1.09
C GLN A 87 -15.86 -9.40 -0.83
N GLY A 88 -15.21 -8.26 -0.67
CA GLY A 88 -15.84 -7.02 -0.24
C GLY A 88 -16.40 -7.11 1.19
N TRP A 89 -17.30 -6.19 1.54
CA TRP A 89 -17.89 -6.12 2.87
C TRP A 89 -19.19 -6.94 3.00
N PRO A 90 -19.49 -7.54 4.17
CA PRO A 90 -18.59 -7.76 5.30
C PRO A 90 -17.60 -8.93 5.12
N GLY A 91 -17.71 -9.70 4.04
CA GLY A 91 -16.84 -10.86 3.78
C GLY A 91 -17.19 -12.09 4.62
N GLU A 92 -16.48 -13.20 4.41
CA GLU A 92 -16.76 -14.47 5.11
C GLU A 92 -16.28 -14.49 6.57
N LEU A 93 -15.38 -13.58 6.96
CA LEU A 93 -14.68 -13.62 8.25
C LEU A 93 -15.42 -12.85 9.36
N ASP A 94 -16.29 -11.90 9.03
CA ASP A 94 -16.96 -10.98 9.98
C ASP A 94 -17.67 -11.66 11.16
N ARG A 95 -18.27 -12.83 10.93
CA ARG A 95 -18.94 -13.64 11.98
C ARG A 95 -18.43 -15.06 12.03
N ARG A 96 -17.23 -15.28 11.51
CA ARG A 96 -16.63 -16.61 11.52
C ARG A 96 -16.19 -16.96 12.94
N LEU A 97 -16.30 -18.24 13.28
CA LEU A 97 -15.75 -18.75 14.53
C LEU A 97 -14.23 -18.83 14.44
N TYR A 98 -13.57 -18.41 15.51
CA TYR A 98 -12.13 -18.51 15.66
C TYR A 98 -11.81 -19.49 16.79
N GLU A 99 -10.71 -20.21 16.60
CA GLU A 99 -10.04 -20.91 17.69
C GLU A 99 -9.05 -19.96 18.36
N ALA A 100 -8.64 -20.29 19.58
CA ALA A 100 -7.63 -19.51 20.28
C ALA A 100 -6.91 -20.30 21.36
N GLU A 101 -5.70 -19.83 21.66
CA GLU A 101 -4.92 -20.23 22.81
C GLU A 101 -4.38 -19.00 23.55
N ILE A 102 -4.29 -19.11 24.88
CA ILE A 102 -3.56 -18.15 25.71
C ILE A 102 -2.11 -18.65 25.74
N VAL A 103 -1.25 -18.03 24.93
CA VAL A 103 0.16 -18.42 24.78
C VAL A 103 0.93 -18.08 26.05
N LYS A 104 0.64 -16.91 26.63
CA LYS A 104 1.27 -16.43 27.86
C LYS A 104 0.27 -15.61 28.67
N ALA A 105 0.28 -15.84 29.99
CA ALA A 105 -0.43 -15.03 30.96
C ALA A 105 0.46 -14.89 32.19
N GLY A 106 1.35 -13.90 32.17
CA GLY A 106 2.33 -13.68 33.23
C GLY A 106 2.60 -12.21 33.48
N PRO A 107 3.26 -11.85 34.60
CA PRO A 107 3.33 -10.47 35.10
C PRO A 107 3.84 -9.46 34.07
N GLU A 108 4.78 -9.88 33.21
CA GLU A 108 5.41 -9.00 32.22
C GLU A 108 4.66 -8.88 30.89
N GLU A 109 3.93 -9.91 30.47
CA GLU A 109 3.14 -9.86 29.24
C GLU A 109 2.04 -10.92 29.20
N ALA A 110 0.96 -10.59 28.48
CA ALA A 110 -0.13 -11.47 28.14
C ALA A 110 -0.23 -11.58 26.62
N VAL A 111 -0.27 -12.81 26.12
CA VAL A 111 -0.26 -13.11 24.69
C VAL A 111 -1.39 -14.09 24.38
N VAL A 112 -2.29 -13.67 23.50
CA VAL A 112 -3.42 -14.47 23.01
C VAL A 112 -3.29 -14.64 21.51
N ARG A 113 -3.30 -15.88 21.06
CA ARG A 113 -3.25 -16.22 19.64
C ARG A 113 -4.62 -16.77 19.22
N THR A 114 -5.20 -16.19 18.17
CA THR A 114 -6.46 -16.63 17.57
C THR A 114 -6.27 -17.00 16.12
N TRP A 115 -7.07 -17.94 15.60
CA TRP A 115 -6.99 -18.30 14.19
C TRP A 115 -8.31 -18.85 13.65
N THR A 116 -8.44 -18.79 12.32
CA THR A 116 -9.48 -19.50 11.57
C THR A 116 -8.91 -19.93 10.22
N VAL A 117 -9.56 -20.89 9.55
CA VAL A 117 -9.23 -21.26 8.16
C VAL A 117 -10.32 -20.73 7.26
N SER A 118 -9.95 -19.91 6.31
CA SER A 118 -10.82 -19.31 5.30
C SER A 118 -11.44 -20.38 4.39
N THR A 119 -12.75 -20.33 4.18
CA THR A 119 -13.43 -21.25 3.25
C THR A 119 -13.35 -20.77 1.81
N GLY A 120 -13.07 -19.48 1.59
CA GLY A 120 -13.15 -18.86 0.27
C GLY A 120 -14.55 -18.91 -0.32
N GLN A 121 -15.60 -18.97 0.51
CA GLN A 121 -16.99 -19.02 0.08
C GLN A 121 -17.73 -17.81 0.63
N TYR A 122 -18.28 -16.99 -0.27
CA TYR A 122 -19.06 -15.83 0.13
C TYR A 122 -20.12 -15.50 -0.92
N LYS A 123 -21.37 -15.25 -0.49
CA LYS A 123 -22.52 -14.93 -1.38
C LYS A 123 -22.67 -15.90 -2.57
N ASN A 124 -22.54 -17.20 -2.33
CA ASN A 124 -22.60 -18.28 -3.34
C ASN A 124 -21.50 -18.21 -4.41
N GLN A 125 -20.42 -17.48 -4.16
CA GLN A 125 -19.25 -17.41 -5.02
C GLN A 125 -18.03 -18.02 -4.30
N LYS A 126 -17.24 -18.79 -5.07
CA LYS A 126 -15.95 -19.32 -4.62
C LYS A 126 -14.81 -18.37 -4.99
N TYR A 127 -13.90 -18.15 -4.04
CA TYR A 127 -12.74 -17.28 -4.13
C TYR A 127 -11.48 -18.11 -3.85
N GLU A 128 -10.90 -18.68 -4.90
CA GLU A 128 -9.72 -19.56 -4.79
C GLU A 128 -8.51 -18.86 -4.15
N ASN A 129 -8.35 -17.55 -4.36
CA ASN A 129 -7.24 -16.76 -3.82
C ASN A 129 -7.13 -16.78 -2.29
N VAL A 130 -8.23 -17.08 -1.59
CA VAL A 130 -8.31 -17.06 -0.13
C VAL A 130 -8.77 -18.37 0.47
N ALA A 131 -9.19 -19.35 -0.35
CA ALA A 131 -9.62 -20.66 0.14
C ALA A 131 -8.45 -21.43 0.77
N GLY A 132 -8.68 -22.01 1.95
CA GLY A 132 -7.68 -22.82 2.66
C GLY A 132 -6.58 -22.01 3.38
N LEU A 133 -6.63 -20.68 3.32
CA LEU A 133 -5.72 -19.83 4.07
C LEU A 133 -6.06 -19.84 5.56
N ARG A 134 -5.05 -20.10 6.41
CA ARG A 134 -5.16 -19.89 7.86
C ARG A 134 -4.82 -18.45 8.18
N LEU A 135 -5.79 -17.70 8.67
CA LEU A 135 -5.58 -16.36 9.21
C LEU A 135 -5.38 -16.46 10.71
N GLU A 136 -4.30 -15.87 11.21
CA GLU A 136 -3.91 -15.88 12.62
C GLU A 136 -3.66 -14.45 13.11
N LYS A 137 -4.17 -14.12 14.30
CA LYS A 137 -3.89 -12.87 15.02
C LYS A 137 -3.25 -13.20 16.36
N THR A 138 -2.10 -12.59 16.66
CA THR A 138 -1.46 -12.66 17.97
C THR A 138 -1.57 -11.30 18.65
N PHE A 139 -2.41 -11.22 19.67
CA PHE A 139 -2.60 -10.04 20.51
C PHE A 139 -1.61 -10.09 21.67
N THR A 140 -0.88 -9.00 21.90
CA THR A 140 0.12 -8.90 22.96
C THR A 140 -0.09 -7.62 23.77
N LEU A 141 -0.27 -7.79 25.08
CA LEU A 141 -0.20 -6.73 26.07
C LEU A 141 1.06 -6.91 26.89
N LYS A 142 1.88 -5.86 26.97
CA LYS A 142 3.06 -5.83 27.84
C LYS A 142 2.76 -5.02 29.08
N ARG A 143 3.42 -5.36 30.19
CA ARG A 143 3.35 -4.62 31.43
C ARG A 143 3.78 -3.16 31.21
N ASN A 144 3.08 -2.23 31.85
CA ASN A 144 3.36 -0.78 31.78
C ASN A 144 3.36 -0.17 30.38
N ARG A 145 2.79 -0.84 29.37
CA ARG A 145 2.63 -0.30 28.03
C ARG A 145 1.18 0.03 27.75
N ARG A 146 0.95 1.17 27.10
CA ARG A 146 -0.40 1.62 26.72
C ARG A 146 -0.87 1.09 25.38
N ASP A 147 0.01 0.48 24.60
CA ASP A 147 -0.29 -0.02 23.28
C ASP A 147 -0.67 -1.51 23.27
N LEU A 148 -1.62 -1.84 22.38
CA LEU A 148 -1.90 -3.22 21.99
C LEU A 148 -1.12 -3.53 20.72
N GLN A 149 -0.26 -4.54 20.77
CA GLN A 149 0.44 -5.06 19.59
C GLN A 149 -0.35 -6.24 19.02
N VAL A 150 -0.61 -6.22 17.71
CA VAL A 150 -1.31 -7.27 16.99
C VAL A 150 -0.47 -7.71 15.80
N ARG A 151 0.10 -8.91 15.88
CA ARG A 151 0.75 -9.56 14.74
C ARG A 151 -0.29 -10.33 13.95
N ILE A 152 -0.36 -10.11 12.65
CA ILE A 152 -1.21 -10.86 11.73
C ILE A 152 -0.33 -11.80 10.93
N ALA A 153 -0.75 -13.06 10.82
CA ALA A 153 -0.13 -14.03 9.95
C ALA A 153 -1.17 -14.69 9.03
N ILE A 154 -0.82 -14.90 7.76
CA ILE A 154 -1.63 -15.60 6.77
C ILE A 154 -0.81 -16.79 6.28
N LEU A 155 -1.15 -17.99 6.73
CA LEU A 155 -0.51 -19.23 6.31
C LEU A 155 -1.26 -19.84 5.13
N ASN A 156 -0.53 -20.20 4.08
CA ASN A 156 -1.06 -21.04 3.03
C ASN A 156 -0.86 -22.52 3.38
N GLN A 157 -1.92 -23.18 3.84
CA GLN A 157 -1.91 -24.60 4.19
C GLN A 157 -2.23 -25.52 2.99
N ASP A 158 -2.51 -24.92 1.82
CA ASP A 158 -2.81 -25.66 0.62
C ASP A 158 -1.53 -25.99 -0.17
N THR A 159 -1.70 -26.84 -1.18
CA THR A 159 -0.68 -27.29 -2.13
C THR A 159 -0.47 -26.32 -3.28
N ALA A 160 -1.44 -25.45 -3.55
CA ALA A 160 -1.34 -24.41 -4.56
C ALA A 160 -1.09 -23.05 -3.91
N GLY A 161 -0.26 -22.21 -4.54
CA GLY A 161 -0.08 -20.83 -4.11
C GLY A 161 -1.39 -20.01 -4.07
N ARG A 162 -1.38 -18.96 -3.26
CA ARG A 162 -2.54 -18.08 -3.01
C ARG A 162 -2.14 -16.61 -3.16
N ARG A 163 -3.11 -15.73 -3.45
CA ARG A 163 -2.88 -14.28 -3.57
C ARG A 163 -3.92 -13.47 -2.80
N PRO A 164 -3.96 -13.59 -1.46
CA PRO A 164 -4.89 -12.81 -0.68
C PRO A 164 -4.54 -11.32 -0.77
N GLN A 165 -5.59 -10.50 -0.63
CA GLN A 165 -5.46 -9.12 -0.21
C GLN A 165 -6.25 -8.94 1.09
N TYR A 166 -5.56 -8.51 2.14
CA TYR A 166 -6.13 -8.43 3.48
C TYR A 166 -6.58 -7.01 3.80
N TRP A 167 -7.78 -6.91 4.37
CA TRP A 167 -8.45 -5.67 4.75
C TRP A 167 -8.84 -5.76 6.22
N ILE A 168 -8.51 -4.71 6.99
CA ILE A 168 -8.91 -4.55 8.37
C ILE A 168 -9.89 -3.39 8.50
N GLN A 169 -11.00 -3.64 9.21
CA GLN A 169 -11.96 -2.62 9.60
C GLN A 169 -11.97 -2.44 11.13
N ASN A 170 -12.08 -1.20 11.58
CA ASN A 170 -12.21 -0.85 12.99
C ASN A 170 -13.35 0.14 13.16
N ALA A 171 -14.17 -0.08 14.17
CA ALA A 171 -15.33 0.74 14.48
C ALA A 171 -15.36 1.07 15.97
N LEU A 172 -15.26 2.35 16.28
CA LEU A 172 -14.99 2.86 17.63
C LEU A 172 -15.75 4.16 17.88
N ASP A 173 -16.23 4.37 19.11
CA ASP A 173 -16.96 5.56 19.53
C ASP A 173 -16.55 5.93 20.95
N PHE A 174 -16.07 7.16 21.14
CA PHE A 174 -15.56 7.60 22.45
C PHE A 174 -16.66 8.03 23.42
N ASP A 175 -17.85 8.41 22.92
CA ASP A 175 -18.93 8.97 23.75
C ASP A 175 -20.33 8.53 23.31
N GLY A 176 -20.41 7.56 22.38
CA GLY A 176 -21.67 7.11 21.79
C GLY A 176 -22.24 8.08 20.75
N ALA A 177 -21.49 9.12 20.37
CA ALA A 177 -21.89 10.13 19.41
C ALA A 177 -20.86 10.29 18.28
N ARG A 178 -20.95 9.40 17.28
CA ARG A 178 -20.20 9.39 15.99
C ARG A 178 -19.78 10.76 15.43
N LYS A 179 -20.64 11.77 15.54
CA LYS A 179 -20.39 13.13 15.04
C LYS A 179 -19.18 13.84 15.68
N ASN A 180 -18.74 13.38 16.84
CA ASN A 180 -17.65 13.97 17.59
C ASN A 180 -16.27 13.39 17.23
N ASN A 181 -16.24 12.34 16.41
CA ASN A 181 -15.02 11.69 15.95
C ASN A 181 -14.46 12.39 14.69
N ALA A 182 -13.17 12.70 14.72
CA ALA A 182 -12.40 13.18 13.58
C ALA A 182 -11.30 12.16 13.23
N TYR A 183 -11.20 11.81 11.95
CA TYR A 183 -10.28 10.82 11.42
C TYR A 183 -9.12 11.52 10.73
N TRP A 184 -7.90 11.02 10.88
CA TRP A 184 -6.66 11.68 10.48
C TRP A 184 -5.75 10.70 9.74
N ARG A 185 -5.17 11.13 8.62
CA ARG A 185 -4.31 10.26 7.80
C ARG A 185 -3.21 11.03 7.06
N PRO A 186 -2.02 10.44 6.90
CA PRO A 186 -0.88 11.10 6.26
C PRO A 186 -0.93 10.96 4.73
N THR A 187 -1.13 12.06 4.01
CA THR A 187 -1.25 12.06 2.53
C THR A 187 -0.08 12.80 1.87
N ARG A 188 0.04 12.71 0.53
CA ARG A 188 1.00 13.53 -0.23
C ARG A 188 0.72 15.04 -0.18
N PHE A 189 -0.50 15.44 0.19
CA PHE A 189 -0.89 16.84 0.30
C PHE A 189 -0.60 17.42 1.69
N ALA A 190 -0.70 16.64 2.76
CA ALA A 190 -0.53 17.03 4.17
C ALA A 190 -1.12 15.90 5.00
N VAL A 191 -1.23 16.06 6.31
CA VAL A 191 -2.24 15.30 7.05
C VAL A 191 -3.64 15.73 6.61
N ASP A 192 -4.41 14.79 6.06
CA ASP A 192 -5.83 14.96 5.73
C ASP A 192 -6.68 14.56 6.94
N TRP A 193 -7.87 15.13 7.02
CA TRP A 193 -8.85 14.74 8.02
C TRP A 193 -10.28 14.80 7.51
N ILE A 194 -11.15 14.07 8.21
CA ILE A 194 -12.57 14.04 7.93
C ILE A 194 -13.35 13.79 9.22
N ASP A 195 -14.47 14.47 9.42
CA ASP A 195 -15.46 14.17 10.46
C ASP A 195 -16.87 14.17 9.86
N LEU A 196 -17.87 13.69 10.61
CA LEU A 196 -19.24 13.58 10.10
C LEU A 196 -19.84 14.95 9.75
N ALA A 197 -19.61 15.96 10.58
CA ALA A 197 -20.16 17.29 10.37
C ALA A 197 -19.58 17.96 9.10
N TRP A 198 -18.27 17.79 8.87
CA TRP A 198 -17.59 18.21 7.66
C TRP A 198 -18.17 17.50 6.44
N MET A 199 -18.36 16.19 6.56
CA MET A 199 -18.94 15.35 5.54
C MET A 199 -20.36 15.75 5.14
N GLU A 200 -21.22 16.07 6.09
CA GLU A 200 -22.59 16.51 5.80
C GLU A 200 -22.60 17.75 4.91
N ARG A 201 -21.65 18.67 5.13
CA ARG A 201 -21.47 19.91 4.37
C ARG A 201 -20.74 19.75 3.04
N ASN A 202 -19.67 18.94 3.00
CA ASN A 202 -18.73 18.88 1.87
C ASN A 202 -18.77 17.58 1.06
N LYS A 203 -19.51 16.56 1.55
CA LYS A 203 -19.64 15.21 0.98
C LYS A 203 -18.33 14.39 0.85
N THR A 204 -17.18 14.95 1.22
CA THR A 204 -15.83 14.38 1.06
C THR A 204 -14.87 14.84 2.18
N SER A 205 -13.63 14.31 2.24
CA SER A 205 -12.59 14.79 3.18
C SER A 205 -12.06 16.19 2.83
N GLU A 206 -11.08 16.70 3.60
CA GLU A 206 -10.44 17.97 3.26
C GLU A 206 -9.87 17.97 1.84
N TYR A 207 -9.28 16.86 1.39
CA TYR A 207 -8.75 16.71 0.03
C TYR A 207 -9.65 15.89 -0.92
N GLY A 208 -10.93 15.75 -0.60
CA GLY A 208 -11.89 15.11 -1.51
C GLY A 208 -11.88 13.57 -1.49
N GLN A 209 -11.12 12.95 -0.58
CA GLN A 209 -10.80 11.53 -0.64
C GLN A 209 -11.54 10.74 0.44
N TRP A 210 -11.94 9.53 0.10
CA TRP A 210 -12.40 8.55 1.08
C TRP A 210 -11.34 7.48 1.29
N TYR A 211 -10.73 7.07 0.19
CA TYR A 211 -9.55 6.22 0.11
C TYR A 211 -8.31 7.07 -0.14
N THR A 212 -7.22 6.77 0.54
CA THR A 212 -5.91 7.38 0.29
C THR A 212 -4.89 6.28 0.05
N ALA A 213 -4.43 6.15 -1.21
CA ALA A 213 -3.38 5.21 -1.61
C ALA A 213 -1.96 5.83 -1.60
N HIS A 214 -1.85 7.15 -1.72
CA HIS A 214 -0.57 7.87 -1.67
C HIS A 214 -0.25 8.32 -0.24
N LEU A 215 -0.04 7.32 0.61
CA LEU A 215 0.30 7.52 2.01
C LEU A 215 1.77 7.84 2.16
N ARG A 216 2.09 8.81 3.04
CA ARG A 216 3.48 9.17 3.34
C ARG A 216 4.02 8.56 4.63
N ALA A 217 3.19 7.86 5.40
CA ALA A 217 3.56 7.17 6.62
C ALA A 217 2.58 6.04 6.94
N GLY A 218 3.02 5.05 7.71
CA GLY A 218 2.23 3.89 8.12
C GLY A 218 1.36 4.16 9.36
N TRP A 219 0.51 5.19 9.34
CA TRP A 219 -0.43 5.43 10.44
C TRP A 219 -1.78 5.95 9.97
N ASN A 220 -2.82 5.72 10.77
CA ASN A 220 -4.16 6.28 10.63
C ASN A 220 -4.73 6.48 12.04
N GLY A 221 -5.50 7.53 12.28
CA GLY A 221 -5.92 7.87 13.63
C GLY A 221 -7.33 8.45 13.71
N VAL A 222 -7.88 8.43 14.91
CA VAL A 222 -9.15 9.04 15.25
C VAL A 222 -9.04 9.77 16.57
N THR A 223 -9.67 10.93 16.67
CA THR A 223 -9.75 11.72 17.90
C THR A 223 -11.18 12.13 18.19
N HIS A 224 -11.50 12.22 19.48
CA HIS A 224 -12.63 12.97 19.97
C HIS A 224 -12.14 14.36 20.41
N ARG A 225 -12.44 15.38 19.59
CA ARG A 225 -11.84 16.73 19.74
C ARG A 225 -12.11 17.39 21.10
N ALA A 226 -13.32 17.29 21.64
CA ALA A 226 -13.68 17.97 22.89
C ALA A 226 -13.09 17.28 24.14
N LEU A 227 -13.19 15.94 24.22
CA LEU A 227 -12.56 15.14 25.27
C LEU A 227 -11.03 15.10 25.16
N GLN A 228 -10.46 15.48 24.02
CA GLN A 228 -9.03 15.35 23.70
C GLN A 228 -8.51 13.93 23.93
N ARG A 229 -9.26 12.95 23.42
CA ARG A 229 -8.91 11.53 23.46
C ARG A 229 -8.78 11.01 22.04
N GLY A 230 -8.02 9.93 21.84
CA GLY A 230 -7.87 9.35 20.51
C GLY A 230 -7.28 7.96 20.52
N LEU A 231 -7.38 7.29 19.37
CA LEU A 231 -6.65 6.08 19.05
C LEU A 231 -5.84 6.34 17.78
N ILE A 232 -4.58 5.90 17.75
CA ILE A 232 -3.77 5.87 16.54
C ILE A 232 -3.34 4.44 16.25
N PHE A 233 -3.47 4.05 14.99
CA PHE A 233 -3.07 2.76 14.47
C PHE A 233 -1.76 2.94 13.72
N LEU A 234 -0.73 2.23 14.16
CA LEU A 234 0.58 2.18 13.52
C LEU A 234 0.67 0.87 12.75
N MET A 235 0.97 0.94 11.45
CA MET A 235 0.93 -0.17 10.51
C MET A 235 2.28 -0.31 9.81
N ASP A 236 2.60 -1.50 9.34
CA ASP A 236 3.72 -1.69 8.42
C ASP A 236 3.48 -0.95 7.10
N TYR A 237 4.20 0.17 6.94
CA TYR A 237 4.14 1.00 5.75
C TYR A 237 4.51 0.24 4.47
N ASN A 238 5.44 -0.72 4.55
CA ASN A 238 5.95 -1.43 3.38
C ASN A 238 4.90 -2.38 2.78
N ALA A 239 3.94 -2.82 3.59
CA ALA A 239 2.84 -3.66 3.15
C ALA A 239 1.53 -2.89 2.91
N LEU A 240 1.40 -1.65 3.38
CA LEU A 240 0.14 -0.90 3.40
C LEU A 240 -0.22 -0.35 2.01
N GLU A 241 -1.32 -0.80 1.39
CA GLU A 241 -1.79 -0.27 0.09
C GLU A 241 -2.45 1.09 0.26
N LYS A 242 -3.47 1.17 1.13
CA LYS A 242 -4.31 2.36 1.29
C LYS A 242 -5.05 2.35 2.62
N VAL A 243 -5.50 3.52 3.04
CA VAL A 243 -6.45 3.69 4.16
C VAL A 243 -7.81 4.16 3.67
N TYR A 244 -8.85 3.85 4.42
CA TYR A 244 -10.23 4.24 4.16
C TYR A 244 -10.91 4.67 5.46
N ASN A 245 -11.51 5.86 5.47
CA ASN A 245 -12.24 6.38 6.63
C ASN A 245 -13.68 6.66 6.21
N ASN A 246 -14.65 6.13 6.96
CA ASN A 246 -16.08 6.30 6.71
C ASN A 246 -16.78 6.81 7.97
N PRO A 247 -16.80 8.15 8.19
CA PRO A 247 -17.46 8.74 9.36
C PRO A 247 -18.94 8.35 9.54
N PRO A 248 -19.78 8.25 8.47
CA PRO A 248 -21.15 7.76 8.60
C PRO A 248 -21.27 6.36 9.22
N ALA A 249 -20.40 5.44 8.79
CA ALA A 249 -20.31 4.09 9.34
C ALA A 249 -19.50 4.02 10.65
N ASN A 250 -18.86 5.12 11.04
CA ASN A 250 -17.95 5.25 12.16
C ASN A 250 -16.76 4.29 12.08
N THR A 251 -16.20 4.11 10.88
CA THR A 251 -15.12 3.16 10.62
C THR A 251 -13.83 3.82 10.18
N LEU A 252 -12.73 3.24 10.67
CA LEU A 252 -11.35 3.49 10.29
C LEU A 252 -10.75 2.18 9.79
N GLU A 253 -10.28 2.18 8.55
CA GLU A 253 -9.97 0.94 7.83
C GLU A 253 -8.70 1.09 6.99
N TRP A 254 -8.11 -0.05 6.62
CA TRP A 254 -6.99 -0.10 5.70
C TRP A 254 -6.89 -1.44 4.97
N MET A 255 -6.21 -1.42 3.83
CA MET A 255 -5.91 -2.59 3.03
C MET A 255 -4.40 -2.71 2.85
N TYR A 256 -3.91 -3.94 2.90
CA TYR A 256 -2.53 -4.27 2.53
C TYR A 256 -2.43 -4.54 1.03
N ASP A 257 -1.22 -4.38 0.48
CA ASP A 257 -0.89 -4.80 -0.86
C ASP A 257 -1.20 -6.30 -1.03
N PRO A 258 -1.66 -6.75 -2.22
CA PRO A 258 -1.78 -8.19 -2.49
C PRO A 258 -0.44 -8.89 -2.32
N VAL A 259 -0.44 -10.07 -1.69
CA VAL A 259 0.77 -10.87 -1.45
C VAL A 259 0.63 -12.24 -2.09
N ALA A 260 1.65 -12.70 -2.81
CA ALA A 260 1.70 -14.09 -3.25
C ALA A 260 2.24 -14.95 -2.10
N ILE A 261 1.48 -15.95 -1.67
CA ILE A 261 1.86 -16.87 -0.61
C ILE A 261 1.95 -18.27 -1.23
N PRO A 262 3.16 -18.75 -1.59
CA PRO A 262 3.38 -20.12 -2.05
C PRO A 262 2.88 -21.16 -1.05
N ALA A 263 2.66 -22.38 -1.52
CA ALA A 263 2.28 -23.51 -0.69
C ALA A 263 3.21 -23.66 0.53
N GLY A 264 2.63 -23.82 1.71
CA GLY A 264 3.38 -23.99 2.97
C GLY A 264 4.13 -22.76 3.48
N LYS A 265 3.98 -21.58 2.87
CA LYS A 265 4.61 -20.32 3.31
C LYS A 265 3.61 -19.41 4.04
N SER A 266 4.12 -18.31 4.62
CA SER A 266 3.31 -17.39 5.44
C SER A 266 3.58 -15.91 5.17
N TRP A 267 2.47 -15.18 4.96
CA TRP A 267 2.23 -13.75 5.18
C TRP A 267 2.48 -13.33 6.63
N GLU A 268 3.27 -12.29 6.96
CA GLU A 268 3.21 -11.66 8.30
C GLU A 268 3.27 -10.13 8.23
N THR A 269 2.55 -9.47 9.14
CA THR A 269 2.64 -8.03 9.39
C THR A 269 2.28 -7.70 10.85
N GLU A 270 2.50 -6.45 11.27
CA GLU A 270 2.20 -5.97 12.62
C GLU A 270 1.41 -4.66 12.58
N VAL A 271 0.48 -4.55 13.53
CA VAL A 271 -0.26 -3.33 13.84
C VAL A 271 -0.11 -3.03 15.32
N ARG A 272 0.02 -1.75 15.67
CA ARG A 272 -0.11 -1.28 17.06
C ARG A 272 -1.26 -0.31 17.20
N VAL A 273 -2.07 -0.48 18.24
CA VAL A 273 -3.11 0.48 18.62
C VAL A 273 -2.63 1.24 19.85
N VAL A 274 -2.53 2.56 19.75
CA VAL A 274 -2.06 3.41 20.83
C VAL A 274 -3.17 4.38 21.23
N PRO A 275 -3.70 4.30 22.46
CA PRO A 275 -4.57 5.33 23.01
C PRO A 275 -3.78 6.59 23.34
N THR A 276 -4.38 7.74 23.06
CA THR A 276 -3.76 9.06 23.24
C THR A 276 -4.64 9.98 24.06
N GLU A 277 -4.07 10.60 25.08
CA GLU A 277 -4.72 11.63 25.90
C GLU A 277 -4.21 13.02 25.51
N GLY A 278 -5.03 14.05 25.64
CA GLY A 278 -4.68 15.43 25.33
C GLY A 278 -4.59 15.77 23.83
N PHE A 279 -4.85 14.83 22.92
CA PHE A 279 -4.83 15.07 21.48
C PHE A 279 -6.23 15.37 20.95
N SER A 280 -6.39 16.53 20.30
CA SER A 280 -7.57 16.85 19.49
C SER A 280 -7.36 16.57 18.00
N ALA A 281 -6.12 16.40 17.58
CA ALA A 281 -5.70 16.18 16.20
C ALA A 281 -4.35 15.48 16.18
N TYR A 282 -3.92 15.02 15.00
CA TYR A 282 -2.60 14.46 14.76
C TYR A 282 -1.92 15.15 13.59
N THR A 283 -0.61 15.30 13.66
CA THR A 283 0.26 15.57 12.50
C THR A 283 1.27 14.45 12.27
N HIS A 284 1.44 13.53 13.23
CA HIS A 284 2.42 12.46 13.18
C HIS A 284 2.08 11.28 14.09
N GLY A 285 2.52 10.08 13.69
CA GLY A 285 2.59 8.89 14.52
C GLY A 285 3.57 7.87 13.96
N ASP A 286 4.44 7.35 14.81
CA ASP A 286 5.30 6.18 14.56
C ASP A 286 5.47 5.35 15.83
N ALA A 287 6.37 4.37 15.81
CA ALA A 287 6.60 3.46 16.94
C ALA A 287 7.11 4.16 18.21
N ASP A 288 7.71 5.35 18.10
CA ASP A 288 8.41 6.02 19.18
C ASP A 288 7.68 7.30 19.65
N ALA A 289 7.06 8.08 18.75
CA ALA A 289 6.37 9.32 19.09
C ALA A 289 5.07 9.58 18.31
N ILE A 290 4.13 10.24 18.99
CA ILE A 290 2.90 10.82 18.42
C ILE A 290 2.99 12.33 18.57
N GLY A 291 2.64 13.04 17.50
CA GLY A 291 2.75 14.48 17.44
C GLY A 291 1.52 15.14 16.87
N HIS A 292 1.23 16.32 17.40
CA HIS A 292 0.39 17.32 16.78
C HIS A 292 1.06 18.68 16.93
N PHE A 293 0.93 19.52 15.91
CA PHE A 293 1.17 20.94 16.09
C PHE A 293 0.11 21.78 15.38
N ARG A 294 -0.05 23.00 15.88
CA ARG A 294 -0.79 24.08 15.22
C ARG A 294 0.14 25.27 15.08
N ALA A 295 0.14 25.91 13.93
CA ALA A 295 0.97 27.07 13.68
C ALA A 295 0.11 28.29 13.34
N GLU A 296 0.49 29.43 13.90
CA GLU A 296 -0.19 30.71 13.71
C GLU A 296 0.82 31.81 13.42
N SER A 297 0.44 32.74 12.53
CA SER A 297 1.22 33.95 12.29
C SER A 297 1.26 34.83 13.54
N THR A 298 2.43 35.39 13.80
CA THR A 298 2.65 36.42 14.81
C THR A 298 3.32 37.62 14.17
N PRO A 299 3.28 38.82 14.78
CA PRO A 299 4.06 39.96 14.31
C PRO A 299 5.55 39.58 14.23
N GLY A 300 6.08 39.45 13.00
CA GLY A 300 7.48 39.13 12.74
C GLY A 300 7.86 37.64 12.79
N GLY A 301 6.90 36.70 12.74
CA GLY A 301 7.23 35.27 12.69
C GLY A 301 6.05 34.32 12.86
N LEU A 302 6.33 33.12 13.37
CA LEU A 302 5.35 32.06 13.60
C LEU A 302 5.41 31.57 15.05
N ARG A 303 4.23 31.26 15.62
CA ARG A 303 4.10 30.50 16.86
C ARG A 303 3.59 29.11 16.51
N VAL A 304 4.35 28.08 16.89
CA VAL A 304 3.98 26.67 16.68
C VAL A 304 3.71 26.04 18.04
N GLU A 305 2.46 25.70 18.30
CA GLU A 305 2.03 25.02 19.51
C GLU A 305 2.10 23.51 19.32
N HIS A 306 2.88 22.84 20.16
CA HIS A 306 3.12 21.40 20.08
C HIS A 306 2.33 20.65 21.16
N THR A 307 1.87 19.46 20.80
CA THR A 307 1.44 18.39 21.71
C THR A 307 2.16 17.11 21.28
N LEU A 308 3.01 16.57 22.15
CA LEU A 308 3.84 15.40 21.86
C LEU A 308 3.70 14.36 22.96
N ALA A 309 3.67 13.08 22.62
CA ALA A 309 3.73 11.98 23.58
C ALA A 309 4.50 10.79 22.99
N ALA A 310 5.03 9.91 23.84
CA ALA A 310 5.67 8.67 23.37
C ALA A 310 4.62 7.67 22.91
N SER A 311 4.82 6.99 21.78
CA SER A 311 3.86 6.00 21.28
C SER A 311 3.88 4.72 22.10
N GLY A 312 5.06 4.09 22.15
CA GLY A 312 5.30 2.80 22.80
C GLY A 312 5.97 2.94 24.16
N GLU A 313 7.29 3.11 24.20
CA GLU A 313 8.05 3.27 25.45
C GLU A 313 8.44 4.74 25.65
N PRO A 314 8.42 5.26 26.89
CA PRO A 314 8.91 6.60 27.16
C PRO A 314 10.35 6.80 26.71
N LEU A 315 10.63 7.94 26.08
CA LEU A 315 11.97 8.34 25.68
C LEU A 315 12.61 9.21 26.76
N LYS A 316 13.92 9.09 26.95
CA LYS A 316 14.74 9.93 27.85
C LYS A 316 15.54 10.96 27.06
N ASP A 317 15.97 12.00 27.76
CA ASP A 317 16.89 13.04 27.25
C ASP A 317 16.42 13.63 25.91
N VAL A 318 15.15 14.02 25.88
CA VAL A 318 14.45 14.37 24.67
C VAL A 318 14.80 15.79 24.23
N ARG A 319 15.14 15.94 22.96
CA ARG A 319 15.39 17.21 22.28
C ARG A 319 14.46 17.34 21.08
N ILE A 320 13.72 18.44 21.03
CA ILE A 320 12.76 18.73 19.96
C ILE A 320 13.19 20.00 19.25
N GLU A 321 13.33 19.92 17.94
CA GLU A 321 13.70 21.02 17.06
C GLU A 321 12.53 21.32 16.11
N THR A 322 12.18 22.60 16.00
CA THR A 322 11.09 23.07 15.13
C THR A 322 11.65 24.08 14.14
N GLU A 323 11.43 23.82 12.86
CA GLU A 323 11.80 24.73 11.76
C GLU A 323 10.62 24.94 10.83
N ALA A 324 10.62 26.07 10.12
CA ALA A 324 9.62 26.36 9.10
C ALA A 324 10.27 26.96 7.85
N ARG A 325 9.66 26.66 6.70
CA ARG A 325 10.05 27.22 5.39
C ARG A 325 8.84 27.73 4.63
N GLY A 326 8.97 28.91 4.02
CA GLY A 326 7.93 29.47 3.16
C GLY A 326 7.79 28.70 1.85
N ILE A 327 6.56 28.51 1.38
CA ILE A 327 6.27 27.83 0.10
C ILE A 327 6.20 28.82 -1.07
N ARG A 328 5.54 29.96 -0.87
CA ARG A 328 5.42 31.00 -1.92
C ARG A 328 6.51 32.06 -1.86
N ALA A 329 7.02 32.33 -0.67
CA ALA A 329 8.09 33.29 -0.44
C ALA A 329 9.32 32.57 0.14
N PRO A 330 10.54 32.87 -0.35
CA PRO A 330 11.74 32.20 0.11
C PRO A 330 12.14 32.72 1.50
N TRP A 331 11.85 31.94 2.54
CA TRP A 331 12.35 32.17 3.89
C TRP A 331 12.47 30.83 4.63
N SER A 332 13.38 30.75 5.59
CA SER A 332 13.52 29.60 6.48
C SER A 332 13.98 30.08 7.85
N VAL A 333 13.34 29.57 8.90
CA VAL A 333 13.60 29.95 10.29
C VAL A 333 13.54 28.73 11.19
N LYS A 334 14.26 28.80 12.32
CA LYS A 334 14.29 27.76 13.35
C LYS A 334 13.95 28.37 14.70
N ALA A 335 13.24 27.63 15.55
CA ALA A 335 13.06 27.98 16.94
C ALA A 335 14.26 27.50 17.77
N GLU A 336 14.40 28.05 18.98
CA GLU A 336 15.26 27.46 19.99
C GLU A 336 14.78 26.02 20.32
N PRO A 337 15.68 25.03 20.35
CA PRO A 337 15.34 23.65 20.66
C PRO A 337 14.70 23.52 22.05
N LYS A 338 13.62 22.74 22.15
CA LYS A 338 13.02 22.35 23.43
C LYS A 338 13.67 21.08 23.94
N THR A 339 14.20 21.12 25.17
CA THR A 339 14.64 19.91 25.88
C THR A 339 13.62 19.50 26.94
N ALA A 340 13.53 18.19 27.19
CA ALA A 340 12.75 17.60 28.25
C ALA A 340 13.49 16.35 28.79
N PRO A 341 13.43 16.07 30.11
CA PRO A 341 14.08 14.89 30.67
C PRO A 341 13.49 13.58 30.13
N ALA A 342 12.21 13.61 29.76
CA ALA A 342 11.54 12.50 29.10
C ALA A 342 10.38 12.96 28.22
N LEU A 343 10.02 12.12 27.26
CA LEU A 343 8.73 12.14 26.57
C LEU A 343 7.96 10.90 27.07
N ALA A 344 6.95 11.14 27.91
CA ALA A 344 6.13 10.10 28.53
C ALA A 344 4.80 9.90 27.77
N TYR A 345 3.86 9.16 28.36
CA TYR A 345 2.51 8.98 27.83
C TYR A 345 1.66 10.24 27.98
N GLU A 346 1.85 10.97 29.09
CA GLU A 346 1.30 12.30 29.30
C GLU A 346 1.89 13.28 28.28
N PRO A 347 1.06 14.05 27.56
CA PRO A 347 1.57 14.91 26.52
C PRO A 347 2.45 16.05 27.05
N LEU A 348 3.64 16.18 26.47
CA LEU A 348 4.45 17.38 26.54
C LEU A 348 3.83 18.46 25.65
N ARG A 349 3.44 19.58 26.25
CA ARG A 349 2.93 20.76 25.54
C ARG A 349 3.87 21.94 25.69
N PHE A 350 4.17 22.62 24.59
CA PHE A 350 4.97 23.84 24.58
C PHE A 350 4.73 24.62 23.29
N ALA A 351 5.18 25.87 23.25
CA ALA A 351 5.16 26.68 22.03
C ALA A 351 6.59 26.99 21.58
N ALA A 352 6.88 26.74 20.31
CA ALA A 352 8.09 27.15 19.62
C ALA A 352 7.85 28.50 18.92
N ILE A 353 8.74 29.47 19.15
CA ILE A 353 8.64 30.80 18.54
C ILE A 353 9.69 30.90 17.43
N LEU A 354 9.25 31.00 16.19
CA LEU A 354 10.12 31.13 15.02
C LEU A 354 10.13 32.60 14.57
N ARG A 355 11.19 33.32 14.92
CA ARG A 355 11.34 34.75 14.59
C ARG A 355 11.94 34.93 13.20
N GLY A 356 11.49 35.95 12.47
CA GLY A 356 11.97 36.29 11.13
C GLY A 356 11.31 35.49 10.00
N GLY A 357 10.24 34.73 10.30
CA GLY A 357 9.45 34.05 9.28
C GLY A 357 8.68 35.04 8.41
N GLY A 358 8.56 34.75 7.11
CA GLY A 358 7.75 35.52 6.18
C GLY A 358 6.29 35.07 6.15
N ALA A 359 5.56 35.48 5.12
CA ALA A 359 4.15 35.13 4.94
C ALA A 359 3.94 33.62 4.72
N MET A 360 2.82 33.12 5.24
CA MET A 360 2.26 31.81 4.91
C MET A 360 1.79 31.76 3.42
N PRO A 361 1.65 30.57 2.80
CA PRO A 361 1.78 29.24 3.41
C PRO A 361 3.22 28.80 3.63
N CYS A 362 3.40 27.90 4.59
CA CYS A 362 4.70 27.34 4.95
C CYS A 362 4.61 25.84 5.25
N VAL A 363 5.77 25.19 5.33
CA VAL A 363 5.91 23.85 5.88
C VAL A 363 6.63 23.95 7.19
N VAL A 364 6.08 23.32 8.23
CA VAL A 364 6.70 23.18 9.54
C VAL A 364 7.28 21.77 9.64
N ARG A 365 8.57 21.66 9.96
CA ARG A 365 9.27 20.40 10.25
C ARG A 365 9.59 20.32 11.73
N VAL A 366 9.36 19.16 12.31
CA VAL A 366 9.68 18.83 13.69
C VAL A 366 10.62 17.63 13.70
N THR A 367 11.71 17.75 14.45
CA THR A 367 12.62 16.64 14.72
C THR A 367 12.64 16.36 16.21
N VAL A 368 12.34 15.11 16.59
CA VAL A 368 12.36 14.63 17.97
C VAL A 368 13.51 13.64 18.10
N ARG A 369 14.44 13.89 19.03
CA ARG A 369 15.53 12.97 19.37
C ARG A 369 15.45 12.59 20.83
N GLY A 370 15.79 11.36 21.17
CA GLY A 370 15.86 10.87 22.55
C GLY A 370 16.50 9.50 22.64
N GLN A 371 16.45 8.90 23.83
CA GLN A 371 16.93 7.53 24.08
C GLN A 371 15.79 6.63 24.55
N ALA A 372 15.63 5.48 23.93
CA ALA A 372 14.71 4.44 24.39
C ALA A 372 15.25 3.74 25.65
N ALA A 373 14.42 2.92 26.30
CA ALA A 373 14.77 2.23 27.54
C ALA A 373 15.97 1.26 27.40
N ASP A 374 16.15 0.71 26.19
CA ASP A 374 17.26 -0.17 25.81
C ASP A 374 18.57 0.58 25.46
N GLY A 375 18.57 1.93 25.55
CA GLY A 375 19.72 2.77 25.20
C GLY A 375 19.84 3.12 23.72
N ARG A 376 18.92 2.65 22.87
CA ARG A 376 18.88 3.02 21.44
C ARG A 376 18.56 4.50 21.29
N THR A 377 19.36 5.21 20.49
CA THR A 377 19.02 6.57 20.04
C THR A 377 17.84 6.50 19.09
N VAL A 378 16.84 7.32 19.36
CA VAL A 378 15.65 7.50 18.53
C VAL A 378 15.72 8.86 17.86
N GLU A 379 15.42 8.92 16.57
CA GLU A 379 15.18 10.15 15.82
C GLU A 379 13.90 9.99 14.99
N THR A 380 12.96 10.89 15.21
CA THR A 380 11.70 10.99 14.48
C THR A 380 11.63 12.35 13.81
N ILE A 381 11.34 12.37 12.50
CA ILE A 381 11.20 13.59 11.72
C ILE A 381 9.86 13.57 11.03
N TYR A 382 9.11 14.65 11.18
CA TYR A 382 7.85 14.83 10.49
C TYR A 382 7.61 16.28 10.11
N GLU A 383 6.82 16.46 9.06
CA GLU A 383 6.54 17.76 8.45
C GLU A 383 5.05 17.88 8.15
N ASP A 384 4.47 19.06 8.24
CA ASP A 384 3.12 19.30 7.73
C ASP A 384 2.98 20.70 7.14
N TYR A 385 2.00 20.86 6.26
CA TYR A 385 1.72 22.11 5.58
C TYR A 385 0.80 22.99 6.43
N VAL A 386 1.14 24.28 6.52
CA VAL A 386 0.38 25.28 7.24
C VAL A 386 -0.04 26.37 6.25
N GLY A 387 -1.34 26.36 5.93
CA GLY A 387 -1.91 27.23 4.90
C GLY A 387 -2.09 28.69 5.28
N GLY A 388 -2.47 28.96 6.53
CA GLY A 388 -2.99 30.27 6.91
C GLY A 388 -4.18 30.67 6.03
N GLU A 389 -4.15 31.91 5.54
CA GLU A 389 -5.18 32.43 4.62
C GLU A 389 -5.16 31.76 3.23
N ALA A 390 -4.05 31.15 2.83
CA ALA A 390 -3.95 30.47 1.54
C ALA A 390 -4.76 29.16 1.48
N GLY A 391 -5.26 28.68 2.62
CA GLY A 391 -6.07 27.47 2.69
C GLY A 391 -5.24 26.20 2.46
N LYS A 392 -5.84 25.19 1.85
CA LYS A 392 -5.30 23.82 1.72
C LYS A 392 -4.02 23.77 0.88
N ASN A 393 -3.25 22.70 1.02
CA ASN A 393 -2.06 22.47 0.19
C ASN A 393 -2.47 21.98 -1.21
N GLN A 394 -3.21 22.77 -1.98
CA GLN A 394 -3.66 22.39 -3.32
C GLN A 394 -3.66 23.60 -4.25
N ASP A 395 -3.03 23.46 -5.39
CA ASP A 395 -3.18 24.40 -6.50
C ASP A 395 -4.55 24.19 -7.16
N LEU A 396 -5.36 25.24 -7.23
CA LEU A 396 -6.73 25.14 -7.73
C LEU A 396 -6.82 24.97 -9.25
N VAL A 397 -5.73 25.18 -9.98
CA VAL A 397 -5.67 25.03 -11.44
C VAL A 397 -5.21 23.62 -11.81
N THR A 398 -4.11 23.16 -11.20
CA THR A 398 -3.51 21.86 -11.53
C THR A 398 -4.07 20.71 -10.69
N LEU A 399 -4.70 21.03 -9.56
CA LEU A 399 -5.14 20.08 -8.52
C LEU A 399 -3.99 19.33 -7.83
N GLU A 400 -2.74 19.69 -8.13
CA GLU A 400 -1.52 19.17 -7.52
C GLU A 400 -1.20 19.90 -6.20
N PRO A 401 -0.42 19.31 -5.28
CA PRO A 401 -0.02 19.99 -4.06
C PRO A 401 0.90 21.19 -4.34
N LEU A 402 0.74 22.29 -3.60
CA LEU A 402 1.68 23.42 -3.62
C LEU A 402 3.06 22.98 -3.06
N HIS A 403 3.05 22.01 -2.15
CA HIS A 403 4.22 21.33 -1.63
C HIS A 403 3.98 19.82 -1.58
N GLU A 404 4.65 19.04 -2.42
CA GLU A 404 4.49 17.58 -2.39
C GLU A 404 5.31 16.96 -1.24
N PHE A 405 4.61 16.28 -0.33
CA PHE A 405 5.25 15.41 0.66
C PHE A 405 5.51 14.05 0.04
N LYS A 406 6.75 13.83 -0.42
CA LYS A 406 7.14 12.57 -1.06
C LYS A 406 6.99 11.40 -0.07
N PRO A 407 6.20 10.37 -0.43
CA PRO A 407 6.17 9.13 0.33
C PRO A 407 7.57 8.48 0.40
N PRO A 408 7.94 7.85 1.52
CA PRO A 408 9.10 6.98 1.56
C PRO A 408 8.98 5.86 0.52
N GLU A 409 10.10 5.42 -0.04
CA GLU A 409 10.09 4.24 -0.90
C GLU A 409 9.74 3.00 -0.07
N LYS A 410 8.80 2.18 -0.56
CA LYS A 410 8.45 0.92 0.09
C LYS A 410 9.53 -0.11 -0.14
N VAL A 411 10.06 -0.69 0.94
CA VAL A 411 10.97 -1.83 0.89
C VAL A 411 10.14 -3.11 0.99
N ARG A 412 9.77 -3.67 -0.16
CA ARG A 412 8.92 -4.86 -0.23
C ARG A 412 9.74 -6.15 -0.12
N THR A 413 9.28 -7.07 0.72
CA THR A 413 9.79 -8.44 0.77
C THR A 413 8.79 -9.38 0.12
N TYR A 414 9.18 -10.02 -0.98
CA TYR A 414 8.33 -10.97 -1.70
C TYR A 414 8.58 -12.40 -1.22
N ILE A 415 7.51 -13.13 -0.95
CA ILE A 415 7.60 -14.54 -0.58
C ILE A 415 7.62 -15.39 -1.84
N LYS A 416 8.64 -16.24 -1.94
CA LYS A 416 8.92 -17.05 -3.12
C LYS A 416 8.84 -18.53 -2.78
N PRO A 417 8.49 -19.39 -3.75
CA PRO A 417 8.61 -20.82 -3.57
C PRO A 417 10.10 -21.20 -3.41
N ASP A 418 10.37 -22.33 -2.76
CA ASP A 418 11.75 -22.81 -2.55
C ASP A 418 12.47 -23.12 -3.86
N ARG A 419 11.70 -23.45 -4.92
CA ARG A 419 12.19 -23.68 -6.27
C ARG A 419 11.33 -22.89 -7.25
N ILE A 420 11.97 -22.14 -8.13
CA ILE A 420 11.33 -21.39 -9.21
C ILE A 420 11.75 -22.05 -10.52
N GLU A 421 10.94 -23.01 -10.95
CA GLU A 421 11.18 -23.81 -12.15
C GLU A 421 9.89 -23.86 -12.97
N LEU A 422 10.01 -23.74 -14.29
CA LEU A 422 8.86 -23.86 -15.18
C LEU A 422 8.36 -25.30 -15.23
N LYS A 423 7.04 -25.47 -15.21
CA LYS A 423 6.40 -26.74 -15.51
C LYS A 423 6.28 -26.85 -17.03
N ARG A 424 7.09 -27.72 -17.62
CA ARG A 424 7.06 -27.97 -19.06
C ARG A 424 5.95 -28.95 -19.41
N HIS A 425 5.27 -28.68 -20.50
CA HIS A 425 4.15 -29.49 -21.01
C HIS A 425 4.45 -29.93 -22.44
N ASP A 426 3.94 -31.10 -22.85
CA ASP A 426 4.08 -31.59 -24.24
C ASP A 426 3.51 -30.58 -25.25
N LYS A 427 2.37 -29.98 -24.89
CA LYS A 427 1.76 -28.86 -25.59
C LYS A 427 2.13 -27.55 -24.89
N PRO A 428 2.89 -26.64 -25.52
CA PRO A 428 3.30 -25.40 -24.87
C PRO A 428 2.10 -24.56 -24.43
N ARG A 429 2.25 -23.90 -23.28
CA ARG A 429 1.18 -23.08 -22.68
C ARG A 429 1.55 -21.61 -22.74
N LEU A 430 0.63 -20.80 -23.25
CA LEU A 430 0.83 -19.37 -23.43
C LEU A 430 -0.27 -18.58 -22.73
N LEU A 431 0.12 -17.57 -21.95
CA LEU A 431 -0.81 -16.58 -21.41
C LEU A 431 -0.77 -15.31 -22.26
N PHE A 432 -1.88 -14.94 -22.88
CA PHE A 432 -2.03 -13.65 -23.54
C PHE A 432 -2.82 -12.70 -22.64
N VAL A 433 -2.13 -11.73 -22.04
CA VAL A 433 -2.73 -10.63 -21.29
C VAL A 433 -3.07 -9.49 -22.25
N ARG A 434 -4.37 -9.27 -22.47
CA ARG A 434 -4.91 -8.32 -23.44
C ARG A 434 -5.34 -7.02 -22.76
N GLY A 435 -4.57 -5.97 -23.00
CA GLY A 435 -4.97 -4.59 -22.84
C GLY A 435 -5.89 -4.13 -23.98
N LEU A 436 -6.19 -2.84 -23.96
CA LEU A 436 -7.04 -2.22 -24.98
C LEU A 436 -6.38 -2.34 -26.37
N TRP A 437 -7.14 -2.83 -27.36
CA TRP A 437 -6.71 -2.95 -28.76
C TRP A 437 -5.51 -3.89 -29.01
N ALA A 438 -5.18 -4.76 -28.05
CA ALA A 438 -4.08 -5.70 -28.18
C ALA A 438 -4.24 -6.67 -29.38
N GLU A 439 -5.48 -6.94 -29.79
CA GLU A 439 -5.85 -7.79 -30.92
C GLU A 439 -5.31 -7.27 -32.27
N PHE A 440 -5.12 -5.96 -32.42
CA PHE A 440 -4.65 -5.38 -33.67
C PHE A 440 -3.18 -5.70 -33.97
N HIS A 441 -2.42 -6.22 -33.02
CA HIS A 441 -1.07 -6.75 -33.30
C HIS A 441 -1.08 -8.06 -34.11
N GLY A 442 -2.25 -8.68 -34.30
CA GLY A 442 -2.43 -9.89 -35.12
C GLY A 442 -1.90 -11.16 -34.47
N ILE A 443 -1.67 -11.18 -33.15
CA ILE A 443 -1.12 -12.34 -32.43
C ILE A 443 -1.97 -13.60 -32.60
N ASP A 444 -3.29 -13.45 -32.71
CA ASP A 444 -4.19 -14.58 -32.95
C ASP A 444 -3.94 -15.26 -34.31
N GLU A 445 -3.63 -14.49 -35.34
CA GLU A 445 -3.29 -15.04 -36.67
C GLU A 445 -1.90 -15.68 -36.68
N ALA A 446 -0.94 -15.11 -35.96
CA ALA A 446 0.37 -15.70 -35.76
C ALA A 446 0.31 -17.03 -34.98
N LEU A 447 -0.53 -17.12 -33.95
CA LEU A 447 -0.71 -18.33 -33.15
C LEU A 447 -1.24 -19.52 -33.96
N LYS A 448 -2.09 -19.28 -34.96
CA LYS A 448 -2.57 -20.34 -35.89
C LYS A 448 -1.43 -21.02 -36.67
N GLN A 449 -0.28 -20.36 -36.78
CA GLN A 449 0.91 -20.88 -37.47
C GLN A 449 1.94 -21.50 -36.51
N CYS A 450 1.71 -21.44 -35.19
CA CYS A 450 2.65 -21.94 -34.18
C CYS A 450 2.53 -23.45 -33.91
N GLY A 451 1.57 -24.14 -34.54
CA GLY A 451 1.21 -25.52 -34.21
C GLY A 451 0.26 -25.57 -33.01
N GLU A 452 0.26 -26.69 -32.28
CA GLU A 452 -0.59 -26.83 -31.10
C GLU A 452 0.00 -26.08 -29.89
N VAL A 453 -0.67 -25.00 -29.47
CA VAL A 453 -0.37 -24.22 -28.26
C VAL A 453 -1.65 -24.09 -27.43
N ASP A 454 -1.58 -24.29 -26.12
CA ASP A 454 -2.70 -24.01 -25.22
C ASP A 454 -2.64 -22.54 -24.82
N VAL A 455 -3.64 -21.76 -25.25
CA VAL A 455 -3.67 -20.31 -25.05
C VAL A 455 -4.73 -19.97 -24.01
N LYS A 456 -4.28 -19.34 -22.92
CA LYS A 456 -5.16 -18.70 -21.94
C LYS A 456 -5.13 -17.20 -22.14
N THR A 457 -6.27 -16.57 -21.91
CA THR A 457 -6.40 -15.11 -22.07
C THR A 457 -6.74 -14.47 -20.73
N ALA A 458 -5.98 -13.44 -20.37
CA ALA A 458 -6.30 -12.50 -19.32
C ALA A 458 -6.68 -11.15 -19.95
N TRP A 459 -7.48 -10.35 -19.26
CA TRP A 459 -8.04 -9.13 -19.83
C TRP A 459 -7.83 -7.94 -18.90
N MET A 460 -7.50 -6.79 -19.48
CA MET A 460 -7.64 -5.52 -18.81
C MET A 460 -9.11 -5.29 -18.42
N LYS A 461 -9.30 -4.80 -17.21
CA LYS A 461 -10.57 -4.40 -16.62
C LYS A 461 -10.43 -2.98 -16.08
N GLN A 462 -11.54 -2.27 -16.02
CA GLN A 462 -11.61 -0.94 -15.43
C GLN A 462 -12.67 -0.94 -14.33
N SER A 463 -12.38 -0.27 -13.21
CA SER A 463 -13.31 0.00 -12.13
C SER A 463 -13.20 1.46 -11.67
N SER A 464 -14.01 1.84 -10.68
CA SER A 464 -13.87 3.12 -9.98
C SER A 464 -12.51 3.30 -9.30
N PHE A 465 -11.74 2.23 -9.11
CA PHE A 465 -10.41 2.25 -8.51
C PHE A 465 -9.27 2.26 -9.55
N GLY A 466 -9.60 2.29 -10.85
CA GLY A 466 -8.62 2.32 -11.93
C GLY A 466 -8.61 1.06 -12.80
N GLU A 467 -7.55 0.94 -13.60
CA GLU A 467 -7.32 -0.14 -14.55
C GLU A 467 -6.53 -1.29 -13.88
N PHE A 468 -6.92 -2.55 -14.10
CA PHE A 468 -6.28 -3.74 -13.54
C PHE A 468 -6.41 -4.94 -14.48
N ILE A 469 -5.67 -6.03 -14.26
CA ILE A 469 -5.80 -7.26 -15.06
C ILE A 469 -6.67 -8.30 -14.34
N GLY A 470 -7.74 -8.74 -14.99
CA GLY A 470 -8.48 -9.93 -14.60
C GLY A 470 -7.92 -11.20 -15.25
N GLY A 471 -7.70 -12.25 -14.47
CA GLY A 471 -7.19 -13.54 -14.96
C GLY A 471 -5.67 -13.63 -15.08
N PHE A 472 -4.93 -12.63 -14.58
CA PHE A 472 -3.49 -12.77 -14.38
C PHE A 472 -3.21 -13.80 -13.28
N PRO A 473 -2.16 -14.64 -13.39
CA PRO A 473 -1.82 -15.64 -12.39
C PRO A 473 -1.78 -15.07 -10.98
N ALA A 474 -2.49 -15.74 -10.07
CA ALA A 474 -2.51 -15.38 -8.68
C ALA A 474 -1.21 -15.82 -7.99
N SER A 475 -0.61 -16.93 -8.42
CA SER A 475 0.53 -17.52 -7.74
C SER A 475 1.71 -17.81 -8.66
N TYR A 476 2.88 -18.06 -8.05
CA TYR A 476 4.03 -18.60 -8.76
C TYR A 476 3.70 -19.93 -9.45
N ASP A 477 2.93 -20.81 -8.79
CA ASP A 477 2.58 -22.11 -9.36
C ASP A 477 1.77 -22.01 -10.66
N GLU A 478 0.86 -21.03 -10.72
CA GLU A 478 0.08 -20.72 -11.94
C GLU A 478 0.94 -20.02 -12.99
N LEU A 479 1.79 -19.08 -12.59
CA LEU A 479 2.63 -18.33 -13.53
C LEU A 479 3.69 -19.23 -14.18
N LEU A 480 4.33 -20.09 -13.39
CA LEU A 480 5.37 -21.03 -13.83
C LEU A 480 4.78 -22.23 -14.62
N ASP A 481 3.45 -22.32 -14.73
CA ASP A 481 2.75 -23.30 -15.55
C ASP A 481 2.67 -22.89 -17.04
N TYR A 482 3.09 -21.67 -17.37
CA TYR A 482 3.19 -21.17 -18.74
C TYR A 482 4.63 -21.29 -19.27
N ASP A 483 4.77 -21.47 -20.57
CA ASP A 483 6.06 -21.40 -21.27
C ASP A 483 6.38 -19.98 -21.74
N ALA A 484 5.34 -19.22 -22.12
CA ALA A 484 5.48 -17.83 -22.51
C ALA A 484 4.27 -16.97 -22.12
N ILE A 485 4.52 -15.67 -21.99
CA ILE A 485 3.52 -14.65 -21.67
C ILE A 485 3.58 -13.56 -22.75
N VAL A 486 2.42 -13.11 -23.21
CA VAL A 486 2.27 -11.96 -24.10
C VAL A 486 1.57 -10.85 -23.33
N LEU A 487 2.20 -9.68 -23.23
CA LEU A 487 1.63 -8.47 -22.65
C LEU A 487 1.29 -7.50 -23.79
N GLY A 488 0.00 -7.42 -24.16
CA GLY A 488 -0.45 -6.55 -25.24
C GLY A 488 -1.08 -5.27 -24.72
N ASN A 489 -0.44 -4.12 -24.90
CA ASN A 489 -0.91 -2.83 -24.40
C ASN A 489 -1.24 -2.82 -22.88
N VAL A 490 -0.37 -3.42 -22.05
CA VAL A 490 -0.54 -3.53 -20.60
C VAL A 490 0.47 -2.66 -19.85
N GLY A 491 -0.03 -1.86 -18.91
CA GLY A 491 0.79 -0.99 -18.05
C GLY A 491 1.31 -1.69 -16.80
N GLY A 492 2.42 -1.17 -16.23
CA GLY A 492 3.02 -1.67 -15.00
C GLY A 492 2.08 -1.58 -13.80
N SER A 493 1.30 -0.51 -13.70
CA SER A 493 0.28 -0.32 -12.66
C SER A 493 -0.81 -1.40 -12.67
N MET A 494 -1.18 -1.92 -13.85
CA MET A 494 -2.22 -2.95 -13.98
C MET A 494 -1.76 -4.32 -13.47
N ILE A 495 -0.46 -4.62 -13.63
CA ILE A 495 0.18 -5.86 -13.18
C ILE A 495 0.51 -5.75 -11.68
N GLY A 496 0.90 -4.56 -11.23
CA GLY A 496 1.36 -4.26 -9.87
C GLY A 496 2.77 -4.79 -9.59
N ASP A 497 3.39 -4.28 -8.52
CA ASP A 497 4.80 -4.58 -8.21
C ASP A 497 5.05 -6.07 -7.96
N LEU A 498 4.10 -6.76 -7.29
CA LEU A 498 4.16 -8.21 -7.09
C LEU A 498 4.11 -8.97 -8.42
N GLY A 499 3.20 -8.60 -9.33
CA GLY A 499 3.12 -9.27 -10.63
C GLY A 499 4.39 -9.05 -11.45
N GLN A 500 4.97 -7.85 -11.40
CA GLN A 500 6.25 -7.55 -12.05
C GLN A 500 7.40 -8.36 -11.43
N GLU A 501 7.44 -8.52 -10.10
CA GLU A 501 8.43 -9.37 -9.43
C GLU A 501 8.31 -10.84 -9.88
N MET A 502 7.08 -11.36 -9.91
CA MET A 502 6.81 -12.73 -10.37
C MET A 502 7.24 -12.92 -11.83
N LEU A 503 6.98 -11.92 -12.71
CA LEU A 503 7.45 -11.93 -14.10
C LEU A 503 8.97 -11.93 -14.20
N ALA A 504 9.67 -11.16 -13.36
CA ALA A 504 11.13 -11.16 -13.34
C ALA A 504 11.70 -12.55 -12.99
N ASP A 505 11.09 -13.23 -12.02
CA ASP A 505 11.48 -14.59 -11.65
C ASP A 505 11.10 -15.63 -12.72
N PHE A 506 9.92 -15.51 -13.33
CA PHE A 506 9.49 -16.33 -14.45
C PHE A 506 10.48 -16.27 -15.63
N LEU A 507 10.94 -15.06 -15.98
CA LEU A 507 11.93 -14.83 -17.01
C LEU A 507 13.28 -15.48 -16.67
N LYS A 508 13.74 -15.33 -15.42
CA LYS A 508 14.96 -16.00 -14.94
C LYS A 508 14.85 -17.52 -14.97
N ALA A 509 13.67 -18.08 -14.70
CA ALA A 509 13.38 -19.51 -14.81
C ALA A 509 13.38 -20.03 -16.27
N GLY A 510 13.44 -19.12 -17.27
CA GLY A 510 13.51 -19.45 -18.69
C GLY A 510 12.22 -19.20 -19.47
N GLY A 511 11.27 -18.50 -18.86
CA GLY A 511 9.98 -18.17 -19.48
C GLY A 511 10.18 -17.17 -20.62
N GLY A 512 9.33 -17.28 -21.65
CA GLY A 512 9.31 -16.33 -22.75
C GLY A 512 8.41 -15.13 -22.45
N LEU A 513 8.82 -13.91 -22.81
CA LEU A 513 7.96 -12.73 -22.77
C LEU A 513 7.90 -12.03 -24.12
N LEU A 514 6.70 -11.70 -24.58
CA LEU A 514 6.46 -10.78 -25.69
C LEU A 514 5.73 -9.54 -25.16
N MET A 515 6.34 -8.36 -25.31
CA MET A 515 5.69 -7.09 -25.02
C MET A 515 5.27 -6.41 -26.33
N LEU A 516 3.98 -6.13 -26.48
CA LEU A 516 3.43 -5.44 -27.65
C LEU A 516 3.08 -4.00 -27.28
N SER A 517 3.54 -3.05 -28.10
CA SER A 517 3.29 -1.63 -27.90
C SER A 517 1.81 -1.25 -27.85
N GLY A 518 1.57 -0.08 -27.24
CA GLY A 518 0.33 0.66 -27.29
C GLY A 518 0.44 1.90 -26.42
N ASP A 519 -0.66 2.65 -26.32
CA ASP A 519 -0.72 3.91 -25.57
C ASP A 519 -0.52 3.75 -24.05
N ARG A 520 -0.52 2.51 -23.54
CA ARG A 520 -0.33 2.16 -22.12
C ARG A 520 0.90 1.30 -21.87
N THR A 521 1.90 1.35 -22.75
CA THR A 521 3.16 0.58 -22.62
C THR A 521 4.39 1.49 -22.48
N PHE A 522 5.50 0.89 -22.07
CA PHE A 522 6.83 1.54 -21.96
C PHE A 522 6.81 2.81 -21.11
N GLY A 523 7.21 3.96 -21.65
CA GLY A 523 7.32 5.20 -20.87
C GLY A 523 6.04 5.53 -20.11
N GLN A 524 4.91 5.44 -20.80
CA GLN A 524 3.60 5.75 -20.22
C GLN A 524 3.14 4.73 -19.15
N ALA A 525 3.70 3.52 -19.17
CA ALA A 525 3.22 2.37 -18.39
C ALA A 525 3.66 2.35 -16.93
N ARG A 526 4.65 3.17 -16.55
CA ARG A 526 5.18 3.26 -15.18
C ARG A 526 5.52 1.89 -14.57
N PHE A 527 6.27 1.06 -15.29
CA PHE A 527 6.86 -0.15 -14.69
C PHE A 527 7.85 0.27 -13.60
N GLY A 528 7.56 -0.10 -12.35
CA GLY A 528 8.30 0.37 -11.17
C GLY A 528 9.28 -0.66 -10.60
N ASN A 529 9.16 -1.95 -10.97
CA ASN A 529 10.03 -2.98 -10.43
C ASN A 529 11.35 -3.04 -11.22
N ALA A 530 12.44 -2.60 -10.59
CA ALA A 530 13.78 -2.61 -11.17
C ALA A 530 14.22 -4.01 -11.67
N ARG A 531 13.91 -5.08 -10.93
CA ARG A 531 14.29 -6.44 -11.33
C ARG A 531 13.59 -6.91 -12.60
N PHE A 532 12.35 -6.46 -12.82
CA PHE A 532 11.62 -6.72 -14.06
C PHE A 532 12.20 -5.91 -15.22
N LEU A 533 12.43 -4.60 -15.01
CA LEU A 533 13.03 -3.72 -16.01
C LEU A 533 14.41 -4.21 -16.47
N GLU A 534 15.23 -4.73 -15.56
CA GLU A 534 16.54 -5.35 -15.88
C GLU A 534 16.44 -6.55 -16.83
N GLN A 535 15.29 -7.21 -16.92
CA GLN A 535 15.11 -8.33 -17.86
C GLN A 535 14.77 -7.86 -19.29
N LEU A 536 14.41 -6.59 -19.48
CA LEU A 536 13.97 -6.10 -20.78
C LEU A 536 15.17 -5.79 -21.70
N PRO A 537 15.10 -6.14 -23.00
CA PRO A 537 16.17 -5.87 -23.95
C PRO A 537 16.17 -4.40 -24.44
N VAL A 538 15.35 -3.55 -23.82
CA VAL A 538 15.16 -2.14 -24.18
C VAL A 538 15.15 -1.26 -22.94
N ALA A 539 15.56 -0.01 -23.13
CA ALA A 539 15.31 1.10 -22.23
C ALA A 539 14.37 2.11 -22.90
N PHE A 540 13.58 2.80 -22.10
CA PHE A 540 12.61 3.82 -22.52
C PHE A 540 12.57 4.96 -21.49
N ASP A 541 12.22 6.16 -21.96
CA ASP A 541 12.09 7.35 -21.12
C ASP A 541 10.71 7.38 -20.42
N GLU A 542 10.58 8.09 -19.29
CA GLU A 542 9.38 7.99 -18.43
C GLU A 542 8.07 8.55 -19.02
N TYR A 543 8.09 9.37 -20.09
CA TYR A 543 6.87 9.91 -20.70
C TYR A 543 7.00 10.28 -22.18
N GLY A 544 5.89 10.17 -22.91
CA GLY A 544 5.78 10.70 -24.27
C GLY A 544 6.69 9.98 -25.27
N ASP A 545 7.05 8.74 -24.98
CA ASP A 545 8.03 7.99 -25.75
C ASP A 545 7.48 7.51 -27.10
N TYR A 546 6.16 7.52 -27.34
CA TYR A 546 5.57 7.22 -28.65
C TYR A 546 4.98 8.43 -29.38
N GLY A 547 4.87 8.31 -30.70
CA GLY A 547 4.23 9.32 -31.53
C GLY A 547 3.99 8.86 -32.96
N ARG A 548 3.30 9.71 -33.72
CA ARG A 548 3.15 9.53 -35.17
C ARG A 548 4.49 9.78 -35.86
N LEU A 549 4.88 8.91 -36.77
CA LEU A 549 6.06 9.11 -37.59
C LEU A 549 5.83 10.24 -38.60
N PRO A 550 6.86 11.03 -38.97
CA PRO A 550 6.72 12.11 -39.95
C PRO A 550 6.22 11.64 -41.33
N ALA A 551 6.53 10.38 -41.68
CA ALA A 551 6.03 9.69 -42.86
C ALA A 551 5.86 8.19 -42.55
N PRO A 552 4.99 7.47 -43.28
CA PRO A 552 4.86 6.01 -43.16
C PRO A 552 6.20 5.33 -43.43
N SER A 553 6.70 4.58 -42.44
CA SER A 553 8.00 3.91 -42.51
C SER A 553 7.87 2.42 -42.81
N ARG A 554 8.84 1.85 -43.52
CA ARG A 554 8.96 0.41 -43.78
C ARG A 554 9.75 -0.30 -42.69
N LEU A 555 9.64 -1.62 -42.64
CA LEU A 555 10.45 -2.45 -41.75
C LEU A 555 11.74 -2.87 -42.47
N THR A 556 12.88 -2.61 -41.84
CA THR A 556 14.21 -3.02 -42.31
C THR A 556 14.70 -4.20 -41.47
N ALA A 557 14.92 -5.32 -42.14
CA ALA A 557 15.40 -6.57 -41.53
C ALA A 557 16.89 -6.51 -41.19
N ALA A 558 17.25 -6.93 -39.98
CA ALA A 558 18.64 -7.14 -39.60
C ALA A 558 19.25 -8.32 -40.41
N PRO A 559 20.52 -8.21 -40.84
CA PRO A 559 21.16 -9.27 -41.62
C PRO A 559 21.36 -10.52 -40.76
N ASN A 560 21.03 -11.69 -41.33
CA ASN A 560 21.35 -13.01 -40.77
C ASN A 560 20.77 -13.32 -39.37
N HIS A 561 19.71 -12.63 -38.93
CA HIS A 561 19.07 -12.98 -37.66
C HIS A 561 18.23 -14.27 -37.80
N PRO A 562 18.34 -15.26 -36.89
CA PRO A 562 17.62 -16.54 -37.02
C PRO A 562 16.10 -16.43 -37.17
N LEU A 563 15.47 -15.47 -36.49
CA LEU A 563 14.02 -15.24 -36.62
C LEU A 563 13.60 -14.81 -38.04
N LEU A 564 14.53 -14.22 -38.79
CA LEU A 564 14.31 -13.69 -40.15
C LEU A 564 14.72 -14.65 -41.26
N ALA A 565 15.20 -15.86 -40.94
CA ALA A 565 15.68 -16.82 -41.95
C ALA A 565 14.62 -17.05 -43.06
N ASP A 566 14.96 -16.79 -44.32
CA ASP A 566 14.04 -16.94 -45.45
C ASP A 566 12.80 -16.01 -45.47
N LEU A 567 12.71 -15.04 -44.54
CA LEU A 567 11.67 -14.00 -44.57
C LEU A 567 12.18 -12.77 -45.33
N LYS A 568 11.33 -12.21 -46.19
CA LYS A 568 11.61 -11.00 -46.96
C LYS A 568 10.43 -10.03 -46.86
N PHE A 569 10.63 -8.93 -46.16
CA PHE A 569 9.64 -7.85 -46.12
C PHE A 569 9.55 -7.18 -47.50
N GLY A 570 8.33 -7.06 -48.03
CA GLY A 570 8.07 -6.63 -49.41
C GLY A 570 8.12 -5.11 -49.61
N GLY A 571 8.16 -4.33 -48.53
CA GLY A 571 8.14 -2.86 -48.56
C GLY A 571 6.75 -2.26 -48.78
N SER A 572 5.70 -3.09 -48.84
CA SER A 572 4.30 -2.67 -48.85
C SER A 572 3.77 -2.38 -47.45
N GLU A 573 4.42 -2.93 -46.43
CA GLU A 573 4.11 -2.68 -45.04
C GLU A 573 4.40 -1.22 -44.64
N ALA A 574 3.53 -0.68 -43.77
CA ALA A 574 3.64 0.67 -43.25
C ALA A 574 3.52 0.65 -41.71
N VAL A 575 4.50 1.25 -41.07
CA VAL A 575 4.44 1.68 -39.67
C VAL A 575 4.12 3.17 -39.66
N LEU A 576 3.11 3.56 -38.87
CA LEU A 576 2.66 4.94 -38.77
C LEU A 576 2.98 5.57 -37.40
N TYR A 577 3.12 4.73 -36.37
CA TYR A 577 3.37 5.12 -35.00
C TYR A 577 4.38 4.15 -34.39
N ALA A 578 5.29 4.66 -33.56
CA ALA A 578 6.26 3.84 -32.85
C ALA A 578 6.61 4.46 -31.48
N HIS A 579 7.01 3.62 -30.53
CA HIS A 579 7.76 4.05 -29.36
C HIS A 579 9.23 4.29 -29.71
N ARG A 580 9.83 5.30 -29.09
CA ARG A 580 11.25 5.63 -29.14
C ARG A 580 11.98 4.80 -28.08
N LEU A 581 12.33 3.58 -28.46
CA LEU A 581 13.04 2.64 -27.58
C LEU A 581 14.54 2.63 -27.91
N LYS A 582 15.37 2.32 -26.91
CA LYS A 582 16.80 2.07 -27.08
C LYS A 582 17.11 0.63 -26.72
N ALA A 583 17.76 -0.14 -27.59
CA ALA A 583 18.23 -1.46 -27.23
C ALA A 583 19.29 -1.34 -26.10
N THR A 584 19.21 -2.22 -25.11
CA THR A 584 20.23 -2.31 -24.05
C THR A 584 21.45 -3.08 -24.55
N GLY A 585 22.53 -3.15 -23.77
CA GLY A 585 23.70 -3.99 -24.10
C GLY A 585 23.36 -5.49 -24.26
N GLY A 586 22.23 -5.94 -23.72
CA GLY A 586 21.70 -7.29 -23.89
C GLY A 586 20.60 -7.40 -24.95
N GLY A 587 20.29 -6.34 -25.70
CA GLY A 587 19.25 -6.31 -26.73
C GLY A 587 19.83 -6.41 -28.15
N GLN A 588 19.11 -7.09 -29.04
CA GLN A 588 19.39 -7.17 -30.47
C GLN A 588 18.21 -6.60 -31.25
N VAL A 589 18.46 -5.56 -32.04
CA VAL A 589 17.46 -5.00 -32.95
C VAL A 589 17.30 -5.94 -34.15
N VAL A 590 16.13 -6.53 -34.31
CA VAL A 590 15.82 -7.48 -35.39
C VAL A 590 15.17 -6.76 -36.56
N LEU A 591 14.28 -5.80 -36.26
CA LEU A 591 13.65 -4.93 -37.25
C LEU A 591 13.85 -3.48 -36.83
N SER A 592 14.21 -2.64 -37.79
CA SER A 592 14.30 -1.18 -37.63
C SER A 592 13.31 -0.47 -38.53
N LEU A 593 12.95 0.75 -38.17
CA LEU A 593 12.33 1.72 -39.06
C LEU A 593 13.39 2.25 -40.06
N GLU A 594 12.95 2.91 -41.14
CA GLU A 594 13.86 3.48 -42.15
C GLU A 594 14.81 4.55 -41.60
N ASN A 595 14.42 5.23 -40.51
CA ASN A 595 15.27 6.19 -39.81
C ASN A 595 16.32 5.53 -38.87
N GLY A 596 16.36 4.20 -38.82
CA GLY A 596 17.27 3.41 -37.98
C GLY A 596 16.76 3.13 -36.56
N GLU A 597 15.63 3.71 -36.13
CA GLU A 597 15.07 3.45 -34.81
C GLU A 597 14.56 2.01 -34.69
N PRO A 598 14.63 1.38 -33.51
CA PRO A 598 14.15 0.01 -33.33
C PRO A 598 12.65 -0.11 -33.54
N ALA A 599 12.23 -1.07 -34.38
CA ALA A 599 10.83 -1.48 -34.53
C ALA A 599 10.53 -2.79 -33.78
N PHE A 600 11.52 -3.66 -33.64
CA PHE A 600 11.44 -4.91 -32.91
C PHE A 600 12.80 -5.29 -32.31
N VAL A 601 12.83 -5.58 -31.01
CA VAL A 601 14.05 -5.91 -30.26
C VAL A 601 13.86 -7.22 -29.52
N VAL A 602 14.88 -8.08 -29.53
CA VAL A 602 14.90 -9.31 -28.71
C VAL A 602 16.06 -9.28 -27.73
N SER A 603 15.99 -10.08 -26.67
CA SER A 603 17.16 -10.37 -25.86
C SER A 603 18.21 -11.14 -26.67
N ALA A 604 19.48 -10.85 -26.41
CA ALA A 604 20.60 -11.58 -26.98
C ALA A 604 20.54 -13.07 -26.59
N THR A 605 21.16 -13.93 -27.41
CA THR A 605 21.09 -15.39 -27.30
C THR A 605 21.30 -15.89 -25.87
N GLY A 606 20.30 -16.59 -25.30
CA GLY A 606 20.33 -17.13 -23.95
C GLY A 606 19.01 -16.96 -23.21
N ARG A 607 19.07 -16.91 -21.87
CA ARG A 607 17.96 -16.53 -20.99
C ARG A 607 18.24 -15.14 -20.40
N PRO A 608 17.22 -14.29 -20.18
CA PRO A 608 15.79 -14.52 -20.49
C PRO A 608 15.49 -14.39 -21.98
N ARG A 609 14.37 -14.96 -22.46
CA ARG A 609 13.88 -14.78 -23.84
C ARG A 609 12.78 -13.75 -23.86
N VAL A 610 13.12 -12.55 -24.29
CA VAL A 610 12.20 -11.42 -24.31
C VAL A 610 12.18 -10.83 -25.70
N ALA A 611 11.00 -10.59 -26.24
CA ALA A 611 10.77 -9.86 -27.47
C ALA A 611 9.91 -8.62 -27.18
N VAL A 612 10.26 -7.52 -27.83
CA VAL A 612 9.62 -6.22 -27.65
C VAL A 612 9.30 -5.65 -29.03
N VAL A 613 8.02 -5.42 -29.30
CA VAL A 613 7.56 -4.64 -30.45
C VAL A 613 7.58 -3.17 -30.05
N ALA A 614 8.13 -2.29 -30.89
CA ALA A 614 8.09 -0.84 -30.70
C ALA A 614 7.01 -0.17 -31.56
N ALA A 615 6.69 -0.74 -32.73
CA ALA A 615 5.64 -0.26 -33.63
C ALA A 615 4.24 -0.37 -32.99
N LEU A 616 3.38 0.65 -33.18
CA LEU A 616 2.00 0.63 -32.67
C LEU A 616 1.01 0.32 -33.81
N PRO A 617 -0.05 -0.46 -33.55
CA PRO A 617 -1.03 -0.83 -34.55
C PRO A 617 -2.09 0.27 -34.74
N PHE A 618 -1.64 1.52 -34.89
CA PHE A 618 -2.50 2.70 -34.93
C PHE A 618 -2.61 3.29 -36.34
N GLY A 619 -3.78 3.88 -36.61
CA GLY A 619 -4.06 4.61 -37.85
C GLY A 619 -4.66 3.74 -38.96
N GLU A 620 -4.78 4.33 -40.14
CA GLU A 620 -5.32 3.70 -41.34
C GLU A 620 -4.23 3.52 -42.38
N ALA A 621 -4.27 2.40 -43.11
CA ALA A 621 -3.28 2.10 -44.15
C ALA A 621 -3.29 3.20 -45.23
N PRO A 622 -2.12 3.78 -45.59
CA PRO A 622 -2.02 4.66 -46.75
C PRO A 622 -2.42 3.91 -48.04
N ALA A 623 -2.94 4.65 -49.04
CA ALA A 623 -3.32 4.06 -50.32
C ALA A 623 -2.17 3.24 -50.95
N GLY A 624 -2.47 1.99 -51.32
CA GLY A 624 -1.49 1.06 -51.91
C GLY A 624 -0.49 0.46 -50.92
N ARG A 625 -0.67 0.67 -49.61
CA ARG A 625 0.12 0.05 -48.55
C ARG A 625 -0.78 -0.76 -47.61
N THR A 626 -0.15 -1.59 -46.79
CA THR A 626 -0.80 -2.39 -45.75
C THR A 626 -0.16 -2.03 -44.42
N LEU A 627 -0.92 -1.96 -43.32
CA LEU A 627 -0.29 -1.74 -42.02
C LEU A 627 0.57 -2.95 -41.65
N TYR A 628 1.70 -2.74 -40.99
CA TYR A 628 2.67 -3.82 -40.73
C TYR A 628 2.04 -5.05 -40.07
N PHE A 629 1.10 -4.85 -39.13
CA PHE A 629 0.44 -5.95 -38.43
C PHE A 629 -0.55 -6.75 -39.29
N GLN A 630 -0.91 -6.26 -40.48
CA GLN A 630 -1.75 -6.96 -41.45
C GLN A 630 -0.92 -7.69 -42.52
N ASP A 631 0.39 -7.47 -42.57
CA ASP A 631 1.27 -8.05 -43.57
C ASP A 631 1.52 -9.54 -43.30
N ALA A 632 1.50 -10.38 -44.35
CA ALA A 632 1.65 -11.83 -44.21
C ALA A 632 3.04 -12.23 -43.71
N VAL A 633 4.09 -11.49 -44.09
CA VAL A 633 5.47 -11.73 -43.65
C VAL A 633 5.61 -11.37 -42.17
N TRP A 634 4.96 -10.30 -41.72
CA TRP A 634 4.86 -9.98 -40.30
C TRP A 634 4.20 -11.11 -39.50
N GLN A 635 3.10 -11.68 -40.00
CA GLN A 635 2.42 -12.79 -39.32
C GLN A 635 3.31 -14.04 -39.20
N GLN A 636 4.08 -14.38 -40.24
CA GLN A 636 5.06 -15.47 -40.19
C GLN A 636 6.21 -15.16 -39.23
N PHE A 637 6.69 -13.92 -39.21
CA PHE A 637 7.73 -13.46 -38.28
C PHE A 637 7.26 -13.56 -36.83
N MET A 638 6.03 -13.14 -36.53
CA MET A 638 5.44 -13.23 -35.19
C MET A 638 5.23 -14.68 -34.77
N ALA A 639 4.80 -15.57 -35.68
CA ALA A 639 4.67 -16.99 -35.39
C ALA A 639 6.02 -17.61 -34.96
N ARG A 640 7.10 -17.29 -35.68
CA ARG A 640 8.46 -17.73 -35.32
C ARG A 640 8.96 -17.14 -34.02
N THR A 641 8.63 -15.88 -33.76
CA THR A 641 8.91 -15.25 -32.46
C THR A 641 8.23 -16.00 -31.34
N LEU A 642 6.93 -16.31 -31.48
CA LEU A 642 6.18 -17.07 -30.47
C LEU A 642 6.78 -18.47 -30.28
N GLN A 643 7.12 -19.18 -31.37
CA GLN A 643 7.83 -20.46 -31.32
C GLN A 643 9.17 -20.36 -30.59
N TRP A 644 9.94 -19.29 -30.81
CA TRP A 644 11.19 -19.04 -30.10
C TRP A 644 10.97 -18.80 -28.60
N LEU A 645 9.91 -18.07 -28.23
CA LEU A 645 9.56 -17.80 -26.83
C LEU A 645 9.11 -19.05 -26.08
N ILE A 646 8.31 -19.91 -26.71
CA ILE A 646 7.78 -21.14 -26.08
C ILE A 646 8.74 -22.33 -26.14
N LYS A 647 9.85 -22.24 -26.89
CA LYS A 647 10.82 -23.34 -27.04
C LYS A 647 11.28 -23.85 -25.66
N GLN A 648 11.44 -25.14 -25.49
CA GLN A 648 11.74 -25.72 -24.17
C GLN A 648 13.20 -25.55 -23.77
#